data_AF-A0A6V8DR68-F1
#
_entry.id   AF-A0A6V8DR68-F1
#
_cell.length_a   1.000
_cell.length_b   1.000
_cell.length_c   1.000
_cell.angle_alpha   90.00
_cell.angle_beta   90.00
_cell.angle_gamma   90.00
#
_symmetry.space_group_name_H-M   'P 1'
#
loop_
_entity.id
_entity.type
_entity.pdbx_description
1 polymer ?
#
loop_
_entity_poly.entity_id
_entity_poly.type
_entity_poly.pdbx_seq_one_letter_code
_entity_poly.pdbx_strand_id
1 'polypeptide(L)'
;MFTLPQGTPVEGAISVEAGAIQSFDHGVISTWIGRRKTPAGHRLVRAGRVVGWLAESGKGKLLLAGKEARLRLEELEAKEHCRHIAGSYSLAGLGSVAETIPEAFEHQADRQGLLPRGDAVVRLLARDLSSVLRAVVERDTVRGAVAIDQGMLIDSVGDLPNSPEMLAQEIHSTLESMNISVLDEDGVSNGSHWTMHHEDGSLLLAKAGDVSLGVWTEANTNHARLISAVAAVLDGEVGAIGAAGGPIPDGFVLREGRGGPDAILSMLTAGVKEQVTGHLQSGQSSTSVSVLLARGVPVGVSAPEGQSLEEAMLTFTDSTRLLKLHRLPAGSIISRESGTVEEFKLDDFHDLLVTLRTRSESRRATLKAKLNDLFGFEIGMEQLRKSRARATFSETVDVVSGGLPGDTAQPLAVDAGLRRRLETADHRIDELEKEKAALQSHLDSSIAAANAAQIIAREATETRTESTTSLEEAHSQFSTMQIELAQAKALTEQAENRAERLVRRVNELEHQVSVRAAELAKALGDASSSESLRTAIEDMSLKEAELNAELDTHSQQLATIRQQTEDDERRLQVLQEQVAATRERHARAQAEVLLLDEKVKTNTAELAAIEAEAKASRRRAEEDRDRLAADEARQAQVQAELRELMQERRQILRELGDLGARRGHSEAELASLIERAEALSDAHEAAVTDIQEAERLRARLAEEPLAQALLDDAATFDGLGPVLERLEHARALGYSVTLLDRAVERGLQVIQSTVDHVAATPRHLLSSEVMTLLERQVPQTAGAVRGLARWSVQQRLEHQLGETVGHVVIDLEHLLEDYDRSITMLRRLRNVLEQLVRLGAPPEEVEALLNNCTRPEALPSIAQATRKLIQVALDDIYLEADQRDAGEAVALEDTARVLEELITQLDASGLADGVPRGMLWEFQRDGLLPYERESVPASQRTPVETEMVATMESSLAGEVPVSLDATPEHSSSNEDGWESMPVPVDDAVESEATTQVHAEPIPVVSMDGEGSDERAALEAELAQLDASWEHRKEPVVEVKVDPALAALEARLSGLDL
;
A
#
# COMPACT_ATOMS: atom_id res chain seq x y z
N MET A 1 -21.84 -17.69 12.92
CA MET A 1 -20.57 -18.33 12.49
C MET A 1 -20.69 -19.86 12.48
N PHE A 2 -19.99 -20.57 11.58
CA PHE A 2 -19.85 -22.04 11.63
C PHE A 2 -18.75 -22.47 12.60
N THR A 3 -18.61 -23.77 12.87
CA THR A 3 -17.53 -24.31 13.72
C THR A 3 -16.41 -24.89 12.87
N LEU A 4 -15.17 -24.55 13.19
CA LEU A 4 -13.99 -25.21 12.62
C LEU A 4 -13.80 -26.62 13.21
N PRO A 5 -13.04 -27.51 12.52
CA PRO A 5 -12.80 -28.87 13.00
C PRO A 5 -12.26 -28.91 14.42
N GLN A 6 -12.68 -29.88 15.22
CA GLN A 6 -12.16 -30.01 16.57
C GLN A 6 -10.75 -30.60 16.52
N GLY A 7 -9.79 -29.86 17.07
CA GLY A 7 -8.42 -30.30 17.26
C GLY A 7 -8.22 -30.88 18.66
N THR A 8 -6.97 -31.25 18.98
CA THR A 8 -6.61 -31.60 20.36
C THR A 8 -6.78 -30.36 21.25
N PRO A 9 -7.58 -30.42 22.33
CA PRO A 9 -7.87 -29.25 23.14
C PRO A 9 -6.60 -28.74 23.82
N VAL A 10 -6.40 -27.42 23.83
CA VAL A 10 -5.26 -26.77 24.48
C VAL A 10 -5.73 -26.18 25.81
N GLU A 11 -5.14 -26.65 26.92
CA GLU A 11 -5.50 -26.22 28.29
C GLU A 11 -4.71 -24.99 28.78
N GLY A 12 -3.71 -24.53 28.01
CA GLY A 12 -2.86 -23.39 28.36
C GLY A 12 -3.57 -22.03 28.27
N ALA A 13 -2.96 -20.99 28.87
CA ALA A 13 -3.43 -19.61 28.73
C ALA A 13 -3.35 -19.17 27.27
N ILE A 14 -4.45 -18.63 26.75
CA ILE A 14 -4.56 -18.14 25.37
C ILE A 14 -4.45 -16.61 25.41
N SER A 15 -3.43 -16.06 24.78
CA SER A 15 -3.32 -14.61 24.55
C SER A 15 -3.76 -14.30 23.12
N VAL A 16 -4.60 -13.29 22.93
CA VAL A 16 -5.06 -12.83 21.61
C VAL A 16 -4.48 -11.47 21.21
N GLU A 17 -3.51 -10.97 21.99
CA GLU A 17 -2.80 -9.73 21.70
C GLU A 17 -2.02 -9.82 20.37
N ALA A 18 -1.92 -8.69 19.68
CA ALA A 18 -1.23 -8.62 18.39
C ALA A 18 0.24 -9.02 18.55
N GLY A 19 0.69 -10.03 17.80
CA GLY A 19 2.06 -10.55 17.87
C GLY A 19 2.31 -11.57 18.98
N ALA A 20 1.32 -11.92 19.81
CA ALA A 20 1.47 -12.93 20.85
C ALA A 20 1.64 -14.34 20.25
N ILE A 21 2.68 -15.03 20.69
CA ILE A 21 2.95 -16.42 20.32
C ILE A 21 2.17 -17.36 21.25
N GLN A 22 1.48 -18.32 20.65
CA GLN A 22 0.65 -19.30 21.33
C GLN A 22 1.48 -20.46 21.89
N SER A 23 0.90 -21.17 22.85
CA SER A 23 1.49 -22.40 23.42
C SER A 23 1.50 -23.60 22.47
N PHE A 24 0.95 -23.48 21.27
CA PHE A 24 0.84 -24.55 20.27
C PHE A 24 1.17 -24.04 18.86
N ASP A 25 1.79 -24.88 18.03
CA ASP A 25 2.33 -24.45 16.74
C ASP A 25 1.26 -24.26 15.66
N HIS A 26 0.33 -25.21 15.53
CA HIS A 26 -0.68 -25.19 14.47
C HIS A 26 -2.05 -25.43 15.05
N GLY A 27 -3.05 -24.64 14.64
CA GLY A 27 -4.41 -24.87 15.14
C GLY A 27 -5.37 -23.71 14.92
N VAL A 28 -6.38 -23.66 15.78
CA VAL A 28 -7.42 -22.63 15.78
C VAL A 28 -7.63 -22.10 17.19
N ILE A 29 -7.93 -20.80 17.29
CA ILE A 29 -8.52 -20.18 18.48
C ILE A 29 -9.91 -19.70 18.09
N SER A 30 -10.95 -20.20 18.73
CA SER A 30 -12.32 -19.77 18.52
C SER A 30 -12.75 -18.81 19.63
N THR A 31 -13.22 -17.63 19.26
CA THR A 31 -13.75 -16.63 20.19
C THR A 31 -15.25 -16.81 20.36
N TRP A 32 -15.70 -16.89 21.61
CA TRP A 32 -17.09 -17.05 22.01
C TRP A 32 -17.56 -15.85 22.81
N ILE A 33 -18.73 -15.32 22.47
CA ILE A 33 -19.32 -14.17 23.15
C ILE A 33 -20.39 -14.66 24.13
N GLY A 34 -20.22 -14.33 25.42
CA GLY A 34 -21.19 -14.62 26.47
C GLY A 34 -21.54 -16.11 26.57
N ARG A 35 -22.84 -16.45 26.43
CA ARG A 35 -23.37 -17.83 26.50
C ARG A 35 -23.87 -18.37 25.16
N ARG A 36 -23.41 -17.79 24.03
CA ARG A 36 -23.83 -18.23 22.70
C ARG A 36 -23.39 -19.68 22.42
N LYS A 37 -24.20 -20.42 21.64
CA LYS A 37 -23.90 -21.78 21.17
C LYS A 37 -23.05 -21.82 19.89
N THR A 38 -22.82 -20.67 19.27
CA THR A 38 -21.95 -20.52 18.11
C THR A 38 -20.80 -19.56 18.42
N PRO A 39 -19.61 -19.79 17.84
CA PRO A 39 -18.50 -18.85 17.96
C PRO A 39 -18.84 -17.51 17.28
N ALA A 40 -18.17 -16.45 17.69
CA ALA A 40 -18.23 -15.13 17.05
C ALA A 40 -17.19 -15.01 15.92
N GLY A 41 -16.09 -15.74 16.02
CA GLY A 41 -15.08 -15.85 14.98
C GLY A 41 -13.94 -16.78 15.36
N HIS A 42 -12.97 -16.90 14.46
CA HIS A 42 -11.85 -17.80 14.54
C HIS A 42 -10.54 -17.12 14.17
N ARG A 43 -9.46 -17.58 14.80
CA ARG A 43 -8.08 -17.26 14.47
C ARG A 43 -7.35 -18.54 14.09
N LEU A 44 -6.68 -18.55 12.95
CA LEU A 44 -5.84 -19.67 12.52
C LEU A 44 -4.41 -19.42 12.99
N VAL A 45 -3.83 -20.42 13.65
CA VAL A 45 -2.50 -20.34 14.23
C VAL A 45 -1.54 -21.21 13.42
N ARG A 46 -0.41 -20.63 13.01
CA ARG A 46 0.70 -21.32 12.33
C ARG A 46 2.01 -20.90 12.97
N ALA A 47 2.85 -21.88 13.30
CA ALA A 47 4.09 -21.66 14.05
C ALA A 47 3.82 -20.74 15.26
N GLY A 48 2.82 -21.06 16.07
CA GLY A 48 2.48 -20.27 17.26
C GLY A 48 1.90 -18.87 16.99
N ARG A 49 1.87 -18.36 15.76
CA ARG A 49 1.34 -17.03 15.43
C ARG A 49 -0.03 -17.11 14.82
N VAL A 50 -0.85 -16.10 15.08
CA VAL A 50 -2.12 -15.94 14.37
C VAL A 50 -1.82 -15.40 12.96
N VAL A 51 -2.21 -16.17 11.96
CA VAL A 51 -1.96 -15.88 10.53
C VAL A 51 -3.25 -15.75 9.71
N GLY A 52 -4.39 -16.09 10.30
CA GLY A 52 -5.68 -15.96 9.64
C GLY A 52 -6.82 -15.64 10.60
N TRP A 53 -7.84 -14.96 10.11
CA TRP A 53 -8.98 -14.45 10.86
C TRP A 53 -10.29 -14.66 10.09
N LEU A 54 -11.33 -15.05 10.83
CA LEU A 54 -12.70 -15.15 10.36
C LEU A 54 -13.63 -14.57 11.42
N ALA A 55 -14.61 -13.77 11.03
CA ALA A 55 -15.54 -13.15 11.97
C ALA A 55 -16.94 -13.02 11.38
N GLU A 56 -17.96 -12.95 12.24
CA GLU A 56 -19.30 -12.55 11.81
C GLU A 56 -19.39 -11.03 11.60
N SER A 57 -19.97 -10.58 10.48
CA SER A 57 -20.09 -9.15 10.16
C SER A 57 -21.11 -8.40 11.03
N GLY A 58 -21.94 -9.11 11.80
CA GLY A 58 -23.08 -8.56 12.54
C GLY A 58 -24.31 -8.23 11.68
N LYS A 59 -24.17 -8.13 10.35
CA LYS A 59 -25.25 -7.89 9.38
C LYS A 59 -25.51 -9.16 8.53
N GLY A 60 -26.42 -10.01 8.99
CA GLY A 60 -26.94 -11.13 8.17
C GLY A 60 -26.02 -12.35 8.04
N LYS A 61 -26.09 -13.06 6.90
CA LYS A 61 -25.35 -14.31 6.59
C LYS A 61 -23.89 -14.08 6.16
N LEU A 62 -23.46 -12.83 6.03
CA LEU A 62 -22.18 -12.46 5.44
C LEU A 62 -21.06 -12.56 6.48
N LEU A 63 -19.99 -13.28 6.13
CA LEU A 63 -18.80 -13.47 6.96
C LEU A 63 -17.68 -12.52 6.53
N LEU A 64 -16.92 -12.04 7.51
CA LEU A 64 -15.69 -11.28 7.29
C LEU A 64 -14.50 -12.23 7.33
N ALA A 65 -13.45 -11.90 6.57
CA ALA A 65 -12.21 -12.67 6.51
C ALA A 65 -10.98 -11.74 6.40
N GLY A 66 -9.79 -12.24 6.75
CA GLY A 66 -8.54 -11.47 6.69
C GLY A 66 -8.56 -10.24 7.58
N LYS A 67 -8.09 -9.10 7.07
CA LYS A 67 -7.94 -7.84 7.83
C LYS A 67 -9.26 -7.33 8.43
N GLU A 68 -10.37 -7.41 7.67
CA GLU A 68 -11.70 -7.02 8.15
C GLU A 68 -12.15 -7.87 9.34
N ALA A 69 -11.90 -9.19 9.29
CA ALA A 69 -12.22 -10.09 10.38
C ALA A 69 -11.35 -9.85 11.62
N ARG A 70 -10.07 -9.52 11.42
CA ARG A 70 -9.16 -9.16 12.50
C ARG A 70 -9.65 -7.95 13.27
N LEU A 71 -9.90 -6.84 12.57
CA LEU A 71 -10.42 -5.61 13.19
C LEU A 71 -11.73 -5.87 13.93
N ARG A 72 -12.62 -6.66 13.32
CA ARG A 72 -13.89 -7.02 13.95
C ARG A 72 -13.72 -7.82 15.24
N LEU A 73 -12.81 -8.78 15.27
CA LEU A 73 -12.54 -9.58 16.47
C LEU A 73 -11.90 -8.73 17.58
N GLU A 74 -10.97 -7.85 17.24
CA GLU A 74 -10.35 -6.91 18.18
C GLU A 74 -11.40 -5.97 18.80
N GLU A 75 -12.34 -5.45 17.99
CA GLU A 75 -13.46 -4.65 18.50
C GLU A 75 -14.39 -5.42 19.46
N LEU A 76 -14.69 -6.68 19.15
CA LEU A 76 -15.58 -7.52 19.96
C LEU A 76 -14.94 -7.85 21.31
N GLU A 77 -13.64 -8.13 21.30
CA GLU A 77 -12.86 -8.46 22.50
C GLU A 77 -12.62 -7.24 23.40
N ALA A 78 -12.54 -6.04 22.83
CA ALA A 78 -12.45 -4.80 23.61
C ALA A 78 -13.77 -4.46 24.34
N LYS A 79 -14.92 -4.92 23.83
CA LYS A 79 -16.25 -4.51 24.31
C LYS A 79 -16.92 -5.52 25.25
N GLU A 80 -16.57 -6.81 25.18
CA GLU A 80 -17.34 -7.89 25.81
C GLU A 80 -16.48 -8.92 26.56
N HIS A 81 -17.08 -9.66 27.50
CA HIS A 81 -16.45 -10.84 28.11
C HIS A 81 -16.40 -12.01 27.12
N CYS A 82 -15.31 -12.08 26.38
CA CYS A 82 -15.03 -13.16 25.44
C CYS A 82 -14.44 -14.39 26.16
N ARG A 83 -14.83 -15.59 25.72
CA ARG A 83 -14.20 -16.86 26.07
C ARG A 83 -13.47 -17.40 24.84
N HIS A 84 -12.21 -17.77 25.01
CA HIS A 84 -11.43 -18.40 23.96
C HIS A 84 -11.38 -19.92 24.17
N ILE A 85 -11.51 -20.68 23.08
CA ILE A 85 -11.29 -22.13 23.06
C ILE A 85 -10.29 -22.40 21.95
N ALA A 86 -9.14 -22.98 22.30
CA ALA A 86 -8.11 -23.36 21.34
C ALA A 86 -8.09 -24.87 21.10
N GLY A 87 -7.81 -25.24 19.85
CA GLY A 87 -7.56 -26.62 19.46
C GLY A 87 -6.34 -26.68 18.54
N SER A 88 -5.39 -27.56 18.84
CA SER A 88 -4.21 -27.79 18.00
C SER A 88 -4.50 -28.79 16.89
N TYR A 89 -3.90 -28.55 15.73
CA TYR A 89 -3.98 -29.36 14.52
C TYR A 89 -2.61 -29.90 14.15
N SER A 90 -2.57 -30.94 13.32
CA SER A 90 -1.36 -31.27 12.57
C SER A 90 -1.13 -30.21 11.47
N LEU A 91 0.11 -30.07 10.98
CA LEU A 91 0.41 -29.16 9.86
C LEU A 91 -0.46 -29.48 8.63
N ALA A 92 -0.63 -30.76 8.32
CA ALA A 92 -1.52 -31.21 7.24
C ALA A 92 -3.00 -30.88 7.52
N GLY A 93 -3.44 -30.99 8.78
CA GLY A 93 -4.80 -30.60 9.18
C GLY A 93 -5.06 -29.11 9.01
N LEU A 94 -4.15 -28.26 9.49
CA LEU A 94 -4.21 -26.82 9.24
C LEU A 94 -4.17 -26.52 7.73
N GLY A 95 -3.38 -27.27 6.96
CA GLY A 95 -3.36 -27.23 5.50
C GLY A 95 -4.72 -27.48 4.87
N SER A 96 -5.42 -28.53 5.29
CA SER A 96 -6.79 -28.85 4.82
C SER A 96 -7.81 -27.76 5.17
N VAL A 97 -7.71 -27.16 6.37
CA VAL A 97 -8.57 -26.04 6.77
C VAL A 97 -8.26 -24.80 5.92
N ALA A 98 -6.97 -24.51 5.72
CA ALA A 98 -6.52 -23.40 4.88
C ALA A 98 -6.95 -23.58 3.42
N GLU A 99 -6.98 -24.81 2.93
CA GLU A 99 -7.48 -25.14 1.60
C GLU A 99 -8.98 -24.83 1.45
N THR A 100 -9.77 -25.10 2.50
CA THR A 100 -11.24 -24.89 2.47
C THR A 100 -11.63 -23.44 2.69
N ILE A 101 -10.83 -22.68 3.47
CA ILE A 101 -11.09 -21.26 3.77
C ILE A 101 -9.83 -20.44 3.54
N PRO A 102 -9.44 -20.23 2.28
CA PRO A 102 -8.28 -19.43 1.96
C PRO A 102 -8.43 -17.96 2.32
N GLU A 103 -9.66 -17.47 2.38
CA GLU A 103 -9.98 -16.07 2.65
C GLU A 103 -9.64 -15.66 4.08
N ALA A 104 -9.47 -16.63 4.98
CA ALA A 104 -9.09 -16.37 6.36
C ALA A 104 -7.72 -15.68 6.46
N PHE A 105 -6.80 -15.94 5.52
CA PHE A 105 -5.43 -15.41 5.58
C PHE A 105 -5.36 -13.99 5.06
N GLU A 106 -4.72 -13.11 5.81
CA GLU A 106 -4.47 -11.73 5.37
C GLU A 106 -3.43 -11.68 4.25
N HIS A 107 -2.39 -12.54 4.33
CA HIS A 107 -1.33 -12.61 3.33
C HIS A 107 -1.22 -14.00 2.70
N GLN A 108 -1.01 -14.05 1.39
CA GLN A 108 -0.83 -15.32 0.67
C GLN A 108 0.46 -16.06 1.09
N ALA A 109 1.50 -15.33 1.51
CA ALA A 109 2.74 -15.92 2.02
C ALA A 109 2.50 -16.87 3.20
N ASP A 110 1.51 -16.56 4.05
CA ASP A 110 1.20 -17.34 5.24
C ASP A 110 0.51 -18.67 4.93
N ARG A 111 0.03 -18.84 3.68
CA ARG A 111 -0.46 -20.11 3.14
C ARG A 111 0.64 -20.96 2.51
N GLN A 112 1.78 -20.37 2.14
CA GLN A 112 2.85 -21.09 1.46
C GLN A 112 3.43 -22.17 2.36
N GLY A 113 3.43 -23.41 1.90
CA GLY A 113 3.88 -24.59 2.65
C GLY A 113 2.82 -25.27 3.51
N LEU A 114 1.61 -24.72 3.62
CA LEU A 114 0.46 -25.42 4.23
C LEU A 114 -0.33 -26.25 3.21
N LEU A 115 -0.39 -25.80 1.96
CA LEU A 115 -1.14 -26.48 0.90
C LEU A 115 -0.26 -27.54 0.22
N PRO A 116 -0.77 -28.73 -0.10
CA PRO A 116 -0.17 -29.56 -1.13
C PRO A 116 -0.13 -28.75 -2.44
N ARG A 117 0.90 -28.94 -3.27
CA ARG A 117 1.27 -28.13 -4.46
C ARG A 117 0.21 -28.03 -5.59
N GLY A 118 -1.09 -28.17 -5.33
CA GLY A 118 -2.16 -27.98 -6.29
C GLY A 118 -2.85 -26.64 -6.10
N ASP A 119 -2.80 -25.80 -7.12
CA ASP A 119 -3.60 -24.58 -7.20
C ASP A 119 -5.10 -24.91 -7.29
N ALA A 120 -5.95 -24.12 -6.63
CA ALA A 120 -7.41 -24.26 -6.69
C ALA A 120 -7.93 -24.18 -8.14
N VAL A 121 -7.28 -23.36 -8.97
CA VAL A 121 -7.59 -23.19 -10.40
C VAL A 121 -7.30 -24.47 -11.19
N VAL A 122 -6.16 -25.12 -10.95
CA VAL A 122 -5.78 -26.37 -11.63
C VAL A 122 -6.79 -27.48 -11.33
N ARG A 123 -7.41 -27.47 -10.14
CA ARG A 123 -8.45 -28.43 -9.78
C ARG A 123 -9.79 -28.14 -10.45
N LEU A 124 -10.15 -26.86 -10.59
CA LEU A 124 -11.35 -26.46 -11.34
C LEU A 124 -11.23 -26.89 -12.80
N LEU A 125 -10.07 -26.66 -13.42
CA LEU A 125 -9.81 -27.01 -14.82
C LEU A 125 -9.69 -28.52 -15.07
N ALA A 126 -9.55 -29.33 -14.01
CA ALA A 126 -9.57 -30.79 -14.09
C ALA A 126 -10.99 -31.41 -14.00
N ARG A 127 -12.03 -30.59 -13.78
CA ARG A 127 -13.44 -31.00 -13.69
C ARG A 127 -14.15 -30.78 -15.03
N ASP A 128 -15.43 -31.13 -15.08
CA ASP A 128 -16.29 -30.79 -16.21
C ASP A 128 -16.42 -29.25 -16.32
N LEU A 129 -15.86 -28.67 -17.36
CA LEU A 129 -15.77 -27.21 -17.51
C LEU A 129 -17.16 -26.58 -17.63
N SER A 130 -18.14 -27.31 -18.17
CA SER A 130 -19.53 -26.85 -18.23
C SER A 130 -20.18 -26.77 -16.83
N SER A 131 -19.83 -27.67 -15.90
CA SER A 131 -20.31 -27.58 -14.50
C SER A 131 -19.65 -26.40 -13.79
N VAL A 132 -18.36 -26.16 -14.04
CA VAL A 132 -17.62 -25.02 -13.53
C VAL A 132 -18.24 -23.70 -13.98
N LEU A 133 -18.51 -23.53 -15.28
CA LEU A 133 -19.09 -22.29 -15.82
C LEU A 133 -20.46 -21.98 -15.22
N ARG A 134 -21.33 -22.98 -15.03
CA ARG A 134 -22.64 -22.78 -14.40
C ARG A 134 -22.51 -22.33 -12.95
N ALA A 135 -21.64 -22.97 -12.17
CA ALA A 135 -21.40 -22.59 -10.78
C ALA A 135 -20.76 -21.18 -10.64
N VAL A 136 -19.99 -20.76 -11.64
CA VAL A 136 -19.40 -19.41 -11.73
C VAL A 136 -20.47 -18.36 -12.02
N VAL A 137 -21.35 -18.57 -13.00
CA VAL A 137 -22.39 -17.60 -13.41
C VAL A 137 -23.56 -17.50 -12.42
N GLU A 138 -23.76 -18.47 -11.53
CA GLU A 138 -24.72 -18.35 -10.41
C GLU A 138 -24.35 -17.22 -9.41
N ARG A 139 -23.17 -16.60 -9.53
CA ARG A 139 -22.71 -15.52 -8.65
C ARG A 139 -23.12 -14.15 -9.17
N ASP A 140 -23.67 -13.33 -8.30
CA ASP A 140 -24.18 -11.98 -8.64
C ASP A 140 -23.10 -11.05 -9.22
N THR A 141 -21.81 -11.25 -8.86
CA THR A 141 -20.67 -10.45 -9.34
C THR A 141 -20.16 -10.88 -10.72
N VAL A 142 -20.63 -12.02 -11.23
CA VAL A 142 -20.20 -12.60 -12.51
C VAL A 142 -21.25 -12.31 -13.58
N ARG A 143 -20.80 -11.69 -14.67
CA ARG A 143 -21.66 -11.37 -15.81
C ARG A 143 -21.71 -12.53 -16.81
N GLY A 144 -20.56 -13.15 -17.10
CA GLY A 144 -20.46 -14.28 -18.01
C GLY A 144 -19.12 -15.01 -17.89
N ALA A 145 -19.03 -16.21 -18.46
CA ALA A 145 -17.83 -17.02 -18.43
C ALA A 145 -17.71 -17.89 -19.69
N VAL A 146 -16.48 -18.25 -20.05
CA VAL A 146 -16.11 -19.03 -21.22
C VAL A 146 -15.06 -20.07 -20.86
N ALA A 147 -15.18 -21.28 -21.42
CA ALA A 147 -14.15 -22.32 -21.34
C ALA A 147 -13.58 -22.59 -22.73
N ILE A 148 -12.25 -22.70 -22.81
CA ILE A 148 -11.49 -22.70 -24.06
C ILE A 148 -10.44 -23.82 -24.02
N ASP A 149 -10.26 -24.56 -25.11
CA ASP A 149 -9.18 -25.52 -25.31
C ASP A 149 -8.39 -25.14 -26.57
N GLN A 150 -7.10 -24.79 -26.44
CA GLN A 150 -6.25 -24.37 -27.57
C GLN A 150 -6.89 -23.34 -28.52
N GLY A 151 -7.61 -22.35 -27.96
CA GLY A 151 -8.31 -21.31 -28.73
C GLY A 151 -9.67 -21.70 -29.30
N MET A 152 -10.10 -22.95 -29.10
CA MET A 152 -11.45 -23.43 -29.44
C MET A 152 -12.41 -23.27 -28.26
N LEU A 153 -13.59 -22.73 -28.53
CA LEU A 153 -14.67 -22.61 -27.55
C LEU A 153 -15.21 -23.99 -27.16
N ILE A 154 -15.21 -24.31 -25.86
CA ILE A 154 -15.83 -25.51 -25.30
C ILE A 154 -17.28 -25.21 -24.91
N ASP A 155 -17.48 -24.16 -24.11
CA ASP A 155 -18.79 -23.75 -23.60
C ASP A 155 -18.74 -22.27 -23.17
N SER A 156 -19.89 -21.59 -23.18
CA SER A 156 -20.03 -20.18 -22.79
C SER A 156 -21.38 -19.95 -22.11
N VAL A 157 -21.38 -19.22 -20.99
CA VAL A 157 -22.58 -18.96 -20.19
C VAL A 157 -22.58 -17.50 -19.74
N GLY A 158 -23.74 -16.84 -19.78
CA GLY A 158 -23.93 -15.45 -19.32
C GLY A 158 -23.63 -14.39 -20.39
N ASP A 159 -23.48 -13.14 -19.95
CA ASP A 159 -23.25 -11.96 -20.79
C ASP A 159 -21.75 -11.69 -20.92
N LEU A 160 -21.24 -11.77 -22.15
CA LEU A 160 -19.82 -11.65 -22.50
C LEU A 160 -19.60 -10.36 -23.31
N PRO A 161 -18.42 -9.71 -23.19
CA PRO A 161 -18.16 -8.43 -23.86
C PRO A 161 -18.08 -8.53 -25.39
N ASN A 162 -17.84 -9.73 -25.94
CA ASN A 162 -17.80 -9.98 -27.39
C ASN A 162 -18.38 -11.38 -27.69
N SER A 163 -18.50 -11.75 -28.96
CA SER A 163 -18.94 -13.09 -29.34
C SER A 163 -18.00 -14.16 -28.76
N PRO A 164 -18.53 -15.30 -28.28
CA PRO A 164 -17.75 -16.26 -27.50
C PRO A 164 -16.61 -16.90 -28.32
N GLU A 165 -16.78 -17.02 -29.64
CA GLU A 165 -15.75 -17.53 -30.55
C GLU A 165 -14.59 -16.53 -30.74
N MET A 166 -14.89 -15.24 -30.91
CA MET A 166 -13.87 -14.19 -31.04
C MET A 166 -13.10 -14.00 -29.73
N LEU A 167 -13.85 -13.97 -28.62
CA LEU A 167 -13.28 -13.82 -27.29
C LEU A 167 -12.38 -15.02 -26.91
N ALA A 168 -12.73 -16.24 -27.35
CA ALA A 168 -11.85 -17.40 -27.17
C ALA A 168 -10.51 -17.26 -27.91
N GLN A 169 -10.51 -16.72 -29.13
CA GLN A 169 -9.29 -16.46 -29.90
C GLN A 169 -8.44 -15.34 -29.29
N GLU A 170 -9.08 -14.25 -28.86
CA GLU A 170 -8.41 -13.14 -28.18
C GLU A 170 -7.76 -13.60 -26.86
N ILE A 171 -8.50 -14.32 -26.02
CA ILE A 171 -7.97 -14.89 -24.76
C ILE A 171 -6.81 -15.85 -25.03
N HIS A 172 -6.91 -16.69 -26.06
CA HIS A 172 -5.81 -17.60 -26.40
C HIS A 172 -4.55 -16.83 -26.83
N SER A 173 -4.69 -15.84 -27.72
CA SER A 173 -3.57 -15.02 -28.20
C SER A 173 -2.89 -14.22 -27.07
N THR A 174 -3.69 -13.68 -26.15
CA THR A 174 -3.19 -12.95 -24.97
C THR A 174 -2.46 -13.89 -24.01
N LEU A 175 -3.00 -15.08 -23.73
CA LEU A 175 -2.33 -16.09 -22.90
C LEU A 175 -1.04 -16.63 -23.55
N GLU A 176 -0.98 -16.76 -24.88
CA GLU A 176 0.25 -17.11 -25.59
C GLU A 176 1.30 -15.99 -25.50
N SER A 177 0.88 -14.73 -25.68
CA SER A 177 1.77 -13.58 -25.55
C SER A 177 2.34 -13.43 -24.12
N MET A 178 1.52 -13.68 -23.10
CA MET A 178 1.95 -13.65 -21.70
C MET A 178 2.86 -14.82 -21.32
N ASN A 179 2.65 -16.00 -21.93
CA ASN A 179 3.55 -17.13 -21.73
C ASN A 179 4.96 -16.88 -22.28
N ILE A 180 5.10 -16.05 -23.31
CA ILE A 180 6.40 -15.73 -23.93
C ILE A 180 7.19 -14.73 -23.07
N SER A 181 6.54 -13.75 -22.43
CA SER A 181 7.22 -12.75 -21.58
C SER A 181 7.64 -13.28 -20.21
N VAL A 182 6.92 -14.25 -19.64
CA VAL A 182 7.17 -14.79 -18.29
C VAL A 182 8.29 -15.85 -18.28
N LEU A 183 8.74 -16.34 -19.44
CA LEU A 183 9.85 -17.30 -19.52
C LEU A 183 11.24 -16.65 -19.48
N ASP A 184 11.35 -15.34 -19.72
CA ASP A 184 12.64 -14.63 -19.82
C ASP A 184 13.09 -13.95 -18.50
N GLU A 185 12.21 -13.79 -17.50
CA GLU A 185 12.58 -13.22 -16.19
C GLU A 185 12.12 -14.12 -15.03
N ASP A 186 13.10 -14.74 -14.37
CA ASP A 186 13.04 -15.43 -13.08
C ASP A 186 12.04 -16.60 -12.92
N GLY A 187 12.54 -17.76 -12.50
CA GLY A 187 11.80 -19.02 -12.29
C GLY A 187 10.74 -19.01 -11.17
N VAL A 188 9.85 -18.02 -11.15
CA VAL A 188 8.69 -17.86 -10.25
C VAL A 188 7.41 -18.06 -11.07
N SER A 189 7.31 -19.17 -11.79
CA SER A 189 6.05 -19.56 -12.45
C SER A 189 5.11 -20.19 -11.42
N ASN A 190 4.24 -19.43 -10.74
CA ASN A 190 3.19 -20.01 -9.88
C ASN A 190 1.89 -19.17 -9.78
N GLY A 191 1.63 -18.25 -10.70
CA GLY A 191 0.27 -17.73 -10.90
C GLY A 191 -0.45 -18.60 -11.94
N SER A 192 -1.53 -19.31 -11.55
CA SER A 192 -2.38 -20.08 -12.48
C SER A 192 -3.50 -19.24 -13.14
N HIS A 193 -3.67 -18.01 -12.68
CA HIS A 193 -4.69 -17.09 -13.17
C HIS A 193 -4.20 -15.65 -13.15
N TRP A 194 -4.77 -14.85 -14.04
CA TRP A 194 -4.54 -13.43 -14.25
C TRP A 194 -5.88 -12.70 -14.20
N THR A 195 -5.86 -11.43 -13.83
CA THR A 195 -7.05 -10.58 -13.78
C THR A 195 -6.77 -9.34 -14.61
N MET A 196 -7.65 -8.97 -15.53
CA MET A 196 -7.54 -7.78 -16.35
C MET A 196 -8.73 -6.87 -16.05
N HIS A 197 -8.49 -5.64 -15.60
CA HIS A 197 -9.57 -4.70 -15.30
C HIS A 197 -9.83 -3.80 -16.51
N HIS A 198 -11.09 -3.70 -16.92
CA HIS A 198 -11.61 -2.78 -17.92
C HIS A 198 -12.56 -1.76 -17.26
N GLU A 199 -12.92 -0.69 -17.98
CA GLU A 199 -13.82 0.36 -17.47
C GLU A 199 -15.22 -0.19 -17.15
N ASP A 200 -15.72 -1.13 -17.96
CA ASP A 200 -17.05 -1.70 -17.80
C ASP A 200 -17.11 -2.95 -16.89
N GLY A 201 -15.96 -3.57 -16.56
CA GLY A 201 -15.90 -4.85 -15.84
C GLY A 201 -14.48 -5.42 -15.76
N SER A 202 -14.30 -6.60 -15.16
CA SER A 202 -12.99 -7.27 -15.10
C SER A 202 -13.03 -8.69 -15.66
N LEU A 203 -11.93 -9.11 -16.29
CA LEU A 203 -11.75 -10.44 -16.88
C LEU A 203 -10.73 -11.24 -16.08
N LEU A 204 -11.18 -12.33 -15.45
CA LEU A 204 -10.30 -13.36 -14.92
C LEU A 204 -9.95 -14.36 -16.01
N LEU A 205 -8.66 -14.57 -16.24
CA LEU A 205 -8.13 -15.61 -17.10
C LEU A 205 -7.42 -16.66 -16.25
N ALA A 206 -7.77 -17.93 -16.41
CA ALA A 206 -7.12 -19.05 -15.74
C ALA A 206 -6.63 -20.04 -16.78
N LYS A 207 -5.41 -20.57 -16.64
CA LYS A 207 -4.83 -21.55 -17.58
C LYS A 207 -4.20 -22.72 -16.84
N ALA A 208 -4.47 -23.95 -17.32
CA ALA A 208 -3.77 -25.15 -16.91
C ALA A 208 -3.54 -26.05 -18.13
N GLY A 209 -2.28 -26.17 -18.54
CA GLY A 209 -1.93 -26.85 -19.79
C GLY A 209 -2.56 -26.12 -20.99
N ASP A 210 -3.33 -26.85 -21.77
CA ASP A 210 -3.99 -26.38 -23.00
C ASP A 210 -5.40 -25.82 -22.79
N VAL A 211 -5.96 -26.07 -21.60
CA VAL A 211 -7.29 -25.61 -21.20
C VAL A 211 -7.18 -24.25 -20.51
N SER A 212 -8.10 -23.35 -20.86
CA SER A 212 -8.22 -22.02 -20.26
C SER A 212 -9.68 -21.66 -19.95
N LEU A 213 -9.85 -20.82 -18.94
CA LEU A 213 -11.14 -20.32 -18.46
C LEU A 213 -11.08 -18.79 -18.45
N GLY A 214 -12.05 -18.14 -19.08
CA GLY A 214 -12.27 -16.71 -19.00
C GLY A 214 -13.54 -16.40 -18.22
N VAL A 215 -13.49 -15.53 -17.21
CA VAL A 215 -14.65 -15.15 -16.40
C VAL A 215 -14.77 -13.62 -16.39
N TRP A 216 -15.86 -13.11 -16.91
CA TRP A 216 -16.21 -11.70 -16.94
C TRP A 216 -17.03 -11.32 -15.70
N THR A 217 -16.55 -10.34 -14.94
CA THR A 217 -17.07 -9.94 -13.63
C THR A 217 -17.27 -8.42 -13.55
N GLU A 218 -17.95 -7.94 -12.51
CA GLU A 218 -18.01 -6.52 -12.19
C GLU A 218 -16.63 -5.98 -11.79
N ALA A 219 -16.36 -4.70 -12.04
CA ALA A 219 -15.02 -4.11 -11.86
C ALA A 219 -14.46 -4.17 -10.43
N ASN A 220 -15.32 -4.29 -9.41
CA ASN A 220 -14.95 -4.38 -7.99
C ASN A 220 -14.82 -5.83 -7.47
N THR A 221 -14.84 -6.85 -8.34
CA THR A 221 -14.88 -8.26 -7.91
C THR A 221 -13.52 -8.77 -7.42
N ASN A 222 -13.52 -9.41 -6.25
CA ASN A 222 -12.38 -10.12 -5.68
C ASN A 222 -12.29 -11.53 -6.27
N HIS A 223 -11.53 -11.64 -7.35
CA HIS A 223 -11.31 -12.88 -8.09
C HIS A 223 -10.77 -14.06 -7.27
N ALA A 224 -9.93 -13.81 -6.26
CA ALA A 224 -9.42 -14.88 -5.39
C ALA A 224 -10.53 -15.49 -4.52
N ARG A 225 -11.44 -14.65 -3.99
CA ARG A 225 -12.62 -15.11 -3.23
C ARG A 225 -13.62 -15.82 -4.14
N LEU A 226 -13.78 -15.35 -5.37
CA LEU A 226 -14.63 -15.97 -6.38
C LEU A 226 -14.14 -17.39 -6.72
N ILE A 227 -12.86 -17.56 -7.09
CA ILE A 227 -12.26 -18.88 -7.40
C ILE A 227 -12.46 -19.84 -6.24
N SER A 228 -12.19 -19.40 -5.01
CA SER A 228 -12.36 -20.25 -3.82
C SER A 228 -13.81 -20.64 -3.58
N ALA A 229 -14.74 -19.69 -3.73
CA ALA A 229 -16.15 -19.95 -3.55
C ALA A 229 -16.68 -20.97 -4.57
N VAL A 230 -16.25 -20.87 -5.84
CA VAL A 230 -16.58 -21.81 -6.90
C VAL A 230 -15.94 -23.18 -6.65
N ALA A 231 -14.66 -23.22 -6.29
CA ALA A 231 -13.95 -24.46 -5.95
C ALA A 231 -14.62 -25.22 -4.80
N ALA A 232 -15.13 -24.51 -3.79
CA ALA A 232 -15.85 -25.07 -2.65
C ALA A 232 -17.23 -25.64 -3.01
N VAL A 233 -17.96 -25.04 -3.95
CA VAL A 233 -19.26 -25.56 -4.43
C VAL A 233 -19.09 -26.88 -5.18
N LEU A 234 -18.02 -26.97 -5.96
CA LEU A 234 -17.73 -28.12 -6.82
C LEU A 234 -16.91 -29.22 -6.11
N ASP A 235 -16.62 -29.07 -4.81
CA ASP A 235 -15.77 -30.01 -4.05
C ASP A 235 -16.43 -31.41 -3.96
N GLY A 236 -16.01 -32.34 -4.82
CA GLY A 236 -16.51 -33.72 -4.85
C GLY A 236 -16.49 -34.42 -6.22
N GLU A 237 -16.50 -33.66 -7.34
CA GLU A 237 -16.76 -34.18 -8.70
C GLU A 237 -15.55 -34.85 -9.42
N VAL A 238 -14.55 -35.35 -8.69
CA VAL A 238 -13.38 -35.99 -9.33
C VAL A 238 -13.65 -37.48 -9.55
N GLY A 239 -13.53 -37.94 -10.80
CA GLY A 239 -13.81 -39.33 -11.21
C GLY A 239 -13.09 -40.37 -10.35
N ALA A 240 -13.85 -41.03 -9.48
CA ALA A 240 -13.35 -42.06 -8.56
C ALA A 240 -13.63 -43.47 -9.07
N ILE A 241 -12.84 -44.43 -8.59
CA ILE A 241 -13.02 -45.85 -8.92
C ILE A 241 -14.38 -46.31 -8.39
N GLY A 242 -15.21 -46.90 -9.25
CA GLY A 242 -16.56 -47.35 -8.88
C GLY A 242 -17.65 -46.27 -8.97
N ALA A 243 -17.35 -45.08 -9.50
CA ALA A 243 -18.36 -44.06 -9.81
C ALA A 243 -19.54 -44.67 -10.60
N ALA A 244 -20.77 -44.26 -10.26
CA ALA A 244 -22.03 -44.82 -10.78
C ALA A 244 -22.30 -46.31 -10.46
N GLY A 245 -21.75 -46.83 -9.37
CA GLY A 245 -22.05 -48.19 -8.88
C GLY A 245 -21.23 -49.31 -9.52
N GLY A 246 -20.07 -48.98 -10.10
CA GLY A 246 -19.14 -49.98 -10.64
C GLY A 246 -18.53 -50.88 -9.54
N PRO A 247 -18.13 -52.12 -9.88
CA PRO A 247 -17.54 -53.04 -8.90
C PRO A 247 -16.21 -52.50 -8.36
N ILE A 248 -16.06 -52.50 -7.03
CA ILE A 248 -14.81 -52.13 -6.35
C ILE A 248 -13.79 -53.28 -6.55
N PRO A 249 -12.54 -52.99 -6.96
CA PRO A 249 -11.53 -54.03 -7.11
C PRO A 249 -11.20 -54.71 -5.78
N ASP A 250 -10.96 -56.02 -5.79
CA ASP A 250 -10.69 -56.80 -4.57
C ASP A 250 -9.41 -56.38 -3.83
N GLY A 251 -8.41 -55.78 -4.50
CA GLY A 251 -7.18 -55.30 -3.85
C GLY A 251 -6.38 -56.37 -3.10
N PHE A 252 -5.40 -55.93 -2.29
CA PHE A 252 -4.55 -56.79 -1.45
C PHE A 252 -5.07 -56.83 0.00
N VAL A 253 -5.26 -58.03 0.56
CA VAL A 253 -5.69 -58.18 1.97
C VAL A 253 -4.53 -57.91 2.91
N LEU A 254 -4.66 -56.86 3.71
CA LEU A 254 -3.65 -56.39 4.64
C LEU A 254 -3.82 -57.02 6.03
N ARG A 255 -5.07 -57.18 6.50
CA ARG A 255 -5.42 -57.82 7.78
C ARG A 255 -6.75 -58.57 7.67
N GLU A 256 -6.88 -59.66 8.42
CA GLU A 256 -8.12 -60.44 8.55
C GLU A 256 -8.42 -60.68 10.04
N GLY A 257 -9.71 -60.64 10.42
CA GLY A 257 -10.14 -60.84 11.80
C GLY A 257 -11.63 -61.14 11.94
N ARG A 258 -12.08 -61.39 13.16
CA ARG A 258 -13.52 -61.54 13.47
C ARG A 258 -14.21 -60.18 13.55
N GLY A 259 -15.50 -60.15 13.23
CA GLY A 259 -16.36 -58.97 13.25
C GLY A 259 -16.69 -58.43 14.65
N GLY A 260 -17.42 -57.31 14.67
CA GLY A 260 -17.86 -56.61 15.88
C GLY A 260 -17.29 -55.19 16.00
N PRO A 261 -17.92 -54.31 16.80
CA PRO A 261 -17.58 -52.89 16.85
C PRO A 261 -16.14 -52.60 17.28
N ASP A 262 -15.62 -53.35 18.27
CA ASP A 262 -14.23 -53.17 18.74
C ASP A 262 -13.20 -53.68 17.73
N ALA A 263 -13.53 -54.74 16.99
CA ALA A 263 -12.67 -55.27 15.93
C ALA A 263 -12.64 -54.34 14.71
N ILE A 264 -13.80 -53.76 14.35
CA ILE A 264 -13.90 -52.71 13.33
C ILE A 264 -13.06 -51.51 13.74
N LEU A 265 -13.19 -51.03 14.98
CA LEU A 265 -12.40 -49.91 15.49
C LEU A 265 -10.89 -50.20 15.41
N SER A 266 -10.47 -51.42 15.75
CA SER A 266 -9.09 -51.87 15.62
C SER A 266 -8.59 -51.89 14.16
N MET A 267 -9.41 -52.40 13.23
CA MET A 267 -9.09 -52.40 11.79
C MET A 267 -9.05 -50.99 11.20
N LEU A 268 -9.95 -50.09 11.61
CA LEU A 268 -9.94 -48.68 11.22
C LEU A 268 -8.73 -47.96 11.79
N THR A 269 -8.36 -48.21 13.05
CA THR A 269 -7.14 -47.67 13.67
C THR A 269 -5.90 -48.11 12.89
N ALA A 270 -5.85 -49.37 12.44
CA ALA A 270 -4.78 -49.86 11.57
C ALA A 270 -4.79 -49.17 10.20
N GLY A 271 -5.97 -49.00 9.59
CA GLY A 271 -6.15 -48.31 8.33
C GLY A 271 -5.65 -46.87 8.35
N VAL A 272 -5.95 -46.11 9.42
CA VAL A 272 -5.47 -44.73 9.61
C VAL A 272 -3.95 -44.71 9.80
N LYS A 273 -3.40 -45.57 10.66
CA LYS A 273 -1.95 -45.64 10.91
C LYS A 273 -1.14 -45.98 9.67
N GLU A 274 -1.67 -46.85 8.81
CA GLU A 274 -1.01 -47.29 7.57
C GLU A 274 -1.45 -46.48 6.34
N GLN A 275 -2.28 -45.44 6.51
CA GLN A 275 -2.85 -44.59 5.45
C GLN A 275 -3.43 -45.41 4.27
N VAL A 276 -4.24 -46.43 4.59
CA VAL A 276 -4.76 -47.38 3.60
C VAL A 276 -5.82 -46.74 2.69
N THR A 277 -5.55 -46.66 1.39
CA THR A 277 -6.57 -46.45 0.36
C THR A 277 -7.11 -47.79 -0.10
N GLY A 278 -8.39 -48.05 0.16
CA GLY A 278 -9.04 -49.32 -0.18
C GLY A 278 -10.39 -49.48 0.49
N HIS A 279 -10.69 -50.65 1.05
CA HIS A 279 -11.97 -50.89 1.71
C HIS A 279 -11.86 -51.94 2.83
N LEU A 280 -12.70 -51.80 3.85
CA LEU A 280 -12.87 -52.77 4.93
C LEU A 280 -14.13 -53.58 4.64
N GLN A 281 -13.98 -54.84 4.25
CA GLN A 281 -15.08 -55.73 3.88
C GLN A 281 -15.53 -56.58 5.06
N SER A 282 -16.85 -56.72 5.25
CA SER A 282 -17.48 -57.63 6.21
C SER A 282 -18.35 -58.67 5.47
N GLY A 283 -17.96 -59.94 5.54
CA GLY A 283 -18.65 -61.05 4.87
C GLY A 283 -18.08 -61.42 3.49
N GLN A 284 -18.84 -62.19 2.70
CA GLN A 284 -18.43 -62.73 1.40
C GLN A 284 -19.33 -62.18 0.26
N SER A 285 -18.77 -62.16 -0.95
CA SER A 285 -19.13 -61.33 -2.12
C SER A 285 -20.60 -60.90 -2.31
N SER A 286 -21.58 -61.81 -2.29
CA SER A 286 -22.98 -61.44 -2.60
C SER A 286 -23.74 -60.71 -1.49
N THR A 287 -23.24 -60.76 -0.25
CA THR A 287 -23.86 -60.10 0.92
C THR A 287 -22.83 -59.31 1.73
N SER A 288 -21.67 -59.03 1.14
CA SER A 288 -20.61 -58.29 1.81
C SER A 288 -20.93 -56.80 1.84
N VAL A 289 -20.75 -56.20 3.01
CA VAL A 289 -20.75 -54.75 3.15
C VAL A 289 -19.30 -54.29 3.23
N SER A 290 -18.90 -53.36 2.38
CA SER A 290 -17.56 -52.79 2.38
C SER A 290 -17.60 -51.31 2.71
N VAL A 291 -16.84 -50.92 3.74
CA VAL A 291 -16.61 -49.51 4.07
C VAL A 291 -15.39 -49.05 3.28
N LEU A 292 -15.59 -48.08 2.41
CA LEU A 292 -14.56 -47.50 1.56
C LEU A 292 -13.66 -46.57 2.38
N LEU A 293 -12.34 -46.75 2.27
CA LEU A 293 -11.34 -46.02 3.04
C LEU A 293 -10.43 -45.23 2.10
N ALA A 294 -10.36 -43.90 2.29
CA ALA A 294 -9.34 -43.07 1.68
C ALA A 294 -8.32 -42.67 2.74
N ARG A 295 -7.06 -43.14 2.58
CA ARG A 295 -5.99 -42.94 3.57
C ARG A 295 -6.40 -43.35 5.00
N GLY A 296 -7.24 -44.38 5.12
CA GLY A 296 -7.77 -44.90 6.38
C GLY A 296 -9.06 -44.24 6.88
N VAL A 297 -9.53 -43.15 6.25
CA VAL A 297 -10.77 -42.45 6.62
C VAL A 297 -11.95 -43.04 5.85
N PRO A 298 -13.07 -43.41 6.51
CA PRO A 298 -14.29 -43.84 5.83
C PRO A 298 -14.87 -42.74 4.93
N VAL A 299 -15.05 -43.02 3.64
CA VAL A 299 -15.61 -42.04 2.67
C VAL A 299 -16.94 -42.50 2.07
N GLY A 300 -17.24 -43.79 2.13
CA GLY A 300 -18.48 -44.35 1.61
C GLY A 300 -18.73 -45.78 2.09
N VAL A 301 -19.92 -46.29 1.82
CA VAL A 301 -20.27 -47.70 2.05
C VAL A 301 -20.79 -48.28 0.75
N SER A 302 -20.27 -49.45 0.38
CA SER A 302 -20.83 -50.29 -0.66
C SER A 302 -21.52 -51.48 -0.01
N ALA A 303 -22.83 -51.52 -0.18
CA ALA A 303 -23.75 -52.55 0.29
C ALA A 303 -24.61 -53.07 -0.87
N PRO A 304 -25.27 -54.24 -0.72
CA PRO A 304 -26.23 -54.74 -1.70
C PRO A 304 -27.32 -53.71 -2.04
N GLU A 305 -27.83 -53.76 -3.28
CA GLU A 305 -28.80 -52.78 -3.81
C GLU A 305 -30.01 -52.58 -2.88
N GLY A 306 -30.36 -51.30 -2.63
CA GLY A 306 -31.56 -50.90 -1.88
C GLY A 306 -31.44 -50.90 -0.35
N GLN A 307 -30.27 -51.18 0.23
CA GLN A 307 -30.08 -51.12 1.69
C GLN A 307 -29.86 -49.69 2.20
N SER A 308 -30.47 -49.37 3.34
CA SER A 308 -30.18 -48.13 4.08
C SER A 308 -28.82 -48.21 4.79
N LEU A 309 -28.25 -47.05 5.16
CA LEU A 309 -26.99 -47.00 5.92
C LEU A 309 -27.08 -47.79 7.24
N GLU A 310 -28.23 -47.74 7.93
CA GLU A 310 -28.44 -48.47 9.18
C GLU A 310 -28.42 -49.99 8.98
N GLU A 311 -29.09 -50.49 7.94
CA GLU A 311 -29.12 -51.92 7.59
C GLU A 311 -27.74 -52.43 7.17
N ALA A 312 -27.03 -51.65 6.36
CA ALA A 312 -25.66 -51.93 5.96
C ALA A 312 -24.74 -51.99 7.21
N MET A 313 -24.89 -51.06 8.15
CA MET A 313 -24.10 -51.03 9.39
C MET A 313 -24.44 -52.15 10.37
N LEU A 314 -25.70 -52.57 10.48
CA LEU A 314 -26.09 -53.74 11.27
C LEU A 314 -25.43 -55.01 10.74
N THR A 315 -25.36 -55.13 9.42
CA THR A 315 -24.72 -56.24 8.71
C THR A 315 -23.19 -56.18 8.86
N PHE A 316 -22.61 -54.99 8.71
CA PHE A 316 -21.18 -54.75 8.83
C PHE A 316 -20.63 -55.04 10.23
N THR A 317 -21.37 -54.65 11.28
CA THR A 317 -21.00 -54.79 12.70
C THR A 317 -21.28 -56.18 13.30
N ASP A 318 -21.70 -57.15 12.50
CA ASP A 318 -21.98 -58.50 12.99
C ASP A 318 -20.70 -59.24 13.43
N SER A 319 -20.70 -59.72 14.67
CA SER A 319 -19.58 -60.47 15.25
C SER A 319 -19.35 -61.84 14.61
N THR A 320 -20.35 -62.37 13.89
CA THR A 320 -20.25 -63.67 13.22
C THR A 320 -19.51 -63.58 11.88
N ARG A 321 -19.36 -62.39 11.31
CA ARG A 321 -18.74 -62.18 10.00
C ARG A 321 -17.23 -62.02 10.11
N LEU A 322 -16.53 -62.41 9.04
CA LEU A 322 -15.10 -62.14 8.88
C LEU A 322 -14.90 -60.74 8.31
N LEU A 323 -13.97 -59.99 8.92
CA LEU A 323 -13.53 -58.68 8.46
C LEU A 323 -12.21 -58.81 7.74
N LYS A 324 -12.10 -58.18 6.56
CA LYS A 324 -10.87 -58.09 5.79
C LYS A 324 -10.60 -56.63 5.43
N LEU A 325 -9.40 -56.15 5.75
CA LEU A 325 -8.94 -54.82 5.35
C LEU A 325 -8.17 -54.96 4.03
N HIS A 326 -8.71 -54.41 2.96
CA HIS A 326 -8.14 -54.45 1.62
C HIS A 326 -7.46 -53.11 1.27
N ARG A 327 -6.27 -53.20 0.67
CA ARG A 327 -5.51 -52.06 0.12
C ARG A 327 -5.52 -52.14 -1.41
N LEU A 328 -5.92 -51.05 -2.05
CA LEU A 328 -5.85 -50.93 -3.51
C LEU A 328 -4.43 -50.54 -3.98
N PRO A 329 -4.11 -50.73 -5.27
CA PRO A 329 -2.86 -50.27 -5.87
C PRO A 329 -2.60 -48.78 -5.62
N ALA A 330 -1.32 -48.40 -5.61
CA ALA A 330 -0.93 -46.99 -5.48
C ALA A 330 -1.51 -46.16 -6.65
N GLY A 331 -2.09 -44.99 -6.35
CA GLY A 331 -2.74 -44.12 -7.32
C GLY A 331 -4.26 -44.31 -7.45
N SER A 332 -4.85 -45.30 -6.78
CA SER A 332 -6.31 -45.47 -6.74
C SER A 332 -7.01 -44.33 -5.97
N ILE A 333 -7.94 -43.64 -6.65
CA ILE A 333 -8.79 -42.58 -6.06
C ILE A 333 -10.14 -43.19 -5.66
N ILE A 334 -10.49 -43.05 -4.39
CA ILE A 334 -11.78 -43.45 -3.82
C ILE A 334 -12.46 -42.20 -3.30
N SER A 335 -13.71 -41.98 -3.69
CA SER A 335 -14.53 -40.87 -3.22
C SER A 335 -15.86 -41.38 -2.66
N ARG A 336 -16.77 -40.47 -2.31
CA ARG A 336 -18.11 -40.82 -1.86
C ARG A 336 -18.92 -41.50 -2.97
N GLU A 337 -18.68 -41.12 -4.23
CA GLU A 337 -19.35 -41.65 -5.42
C GLU A 337 -18.97 -43.10 -5.73
N SER A 338 -17.87 -43.59 -5.14
CA SER A 338 -17.47 -45.00 -5.20
C SER A 338 -18.40 -45.93 -4.41
N GLY A 339 -19.23 -45.40 -3.50
CA GLY A 339 -20.17 -46.16 -2.67
C GLY A 339 -21.51 -46.38 -3.36
N THR A 340 -22.22 -47.45 -2.98
CA THR A 340 -23.59 -47.73 -3.47
C THR A 340 -24.67 -47.10 -2.59
N VAL A 341 -24.32 -46.63 -1.38
CA VAL A 341 -25.23 -45.95 -0.46
C VAL A 341 -25.09 -44.43 -0.63
N GLU A 342 -26.08 -43.81 -1.26
CA GLU A 342 -26.05 -42.37 -1.62
C GLU A 342 -25.99 -41.43 -0.39
N GLU A 343 -26.61 -41.81 0.73
CA GLU A 343 -26.75 -40.96 1.93
C GLU A 343 -25.56 -41.00 2.91
N PHE A 344 -24.42 -41.59 2.55
CA PHE A 344 -23.30 -41.72 3.49
C PHE A 344 -22.77 -40.36 3.99
N LYS A 345 -22.68 -40.22 5.32
CA LYS A 345 -21.91 -39.17 6.01
C LYS A 345 -21.04 -39.81 7.08
N LEU A 346 -19.84 -39.28 7.29
CA LEU A 346 -18.92 -39.82 8.29
C LEU A 346 -19.46 -39.68 9.71
N ASP A 347 -20.17 -38.59 9.99
CA ASP A 347 -20.84 -38.32 11.27
C ASP A 347 -21.94 -39.36 11.57
N ASP A 348 -22.79 -39.66 10.57
CA ASP A 348 -23.86 -40.65 10.68
C ASP A 348 -23.25 -42.06 10.87
N PHE A 349 -22.19 -42.41 10.13
CA PHE A 349 -21.44 -43.66 10.31
C PHE A 349 -20.82 -43.77 11.72
N HIS A 350 -20.20 -42.69 12.18
CA HIS A 350 -19.61 -42.58 13.51
C HIS A 350 -20.66 -42.87 14.60
N ASP A 351 -21.81 -42.18 14.55
CA ASP A 351 -22.86 -42.31 15.55
C ASP A 351 -23.54 -43.69 15.48
N LEU A 352 -23.73 -44.26 14.29
CA LEU A 352 -24.27 -45.61 14.12
C LEU A 352 -23.33 -46.70 14.66
N LEU A 353 -22.00 -46.57 14.44
CA LEU A 353 -21.01 -47.51 14.97
C LEU A 353 -21.02 -47.53 16.52
N VAL A 354 -21.25 -46.38 17.14
CA VAL A 354 -21.37 -46.26 18.60
C VAL A 354 -22.71 -46.83 19.10
N THR A 355 -23.83 -46.55 18.43
CA THR A 355 -25.18 -46.76 18.99
C THR A 355 -25.81 -48.12 18.67
N LEU A 356 -25.61 -48.70 17.48
CA LEU A 356 -26.38 -49.83 16.96
C LEU A 356 -26.29 -51.12 17.81
N ARG A 357 -25.11 -51.43 18.35
CA ARG A 357 -24.87 -52.67 19.13
C ARG A 357 -24.41 -52.42 20.56
N THR A 358 -24.37 -51.18 21.04
CA THR A 358 -24.01 -50.87 22.43
C THR A 358 -25.14 -50.17 23.17
N ARG A 359 -25.50 -50.71 24.35
CA ARG A 359 -26.61 -50.20 25.18
C ARG A 359 -26.15 -49.40 26.40
N SER A 360 -24.90 -49.58 26.83
CA SER A 360 -24.33 -48.88 28.00
C SER A 360 -23.87 -47.47 27.61
N GLU A 361 -24.31 -46.46 28.35
CA GLU A 361 -23.89 -45.06 28.14
C GLU A 361 -22.40 -44.86 28.37
N SER A 362 -21.82 -45.49 29.40
CA SER A 362 -20.37 -45.44 29.66
C SER A 362 -19.55 -46.04 28.51
N ARG A 363 -20.02 -47.15 27.91
CA ARG A 363 -19.38 -47.76 26.74
C ARG A 363 -19.54 -46.89 25.50
N ARG A 364 -20.73 -46.30 25.29
CA ARG A 364 -20.96 -45.34 24.19
C ARG A 364 -20.02 -44.15 24.29
N ALA A 365 -19.87 -43.56 25.49
CA ALA A 365 -18.96 -42.46 25.73
C ALA A 365 -17.49 -42.84 25.44
N THR A 366 -17.06 -44.05 25.85
CA THR A 366 -15.71 -44.54 25.59
C THR A 366 -15.44 -44.77 24.10
N LEU A 367 -16.39 -45.38 23.38
CA LEU A 367 -16.27 -45.59 21.93
C LEU A 367 -16.30 -44.27 21.17
N LYS A 368 -17.18 -43.35 21.56
CA LYS A 368 -17.27 -42.01 20.99
C LYS A 368 -15.96 -41.23 21.19
N ALA A 369 -15.35 -41.30 22.37
CA ALA A 369 -14.04 -40.67 22.60
C ALA A 369 -12.97 -41.23 21.65
N LYS A 370 -12.84 -42.56 21.54
CA LYS A 370 -11.86 -43.19 20.63
C LYS A 370 -12.10 -42.88 19.16
N LEU A 371 -13.36 -42.79 18.73
CA LEU A 371 -13.69 -42.45 17.35
C LEU A 371 -13.52 -40.96 17.07
N ASN A 372 -13.78 -40.08 18.04
CA ASN A 372 -13.44 -38.66 17.96
C ASN A 372 -11.92 -38.46 17.82
N ASP A 373 -11.10 -39.23 18.55
CA ASP A 373 -9.64 -39.18 18.41
C ASP A 373 -9.17 -39.61 17.00
N LEU A 374 -9.90 -40.52 16.34
CA LEU A 374 -9.55 -41.02 15.00
C LEU A 374 -10.09 -40.16 13.86
N PHE A 375 -11.35 -39.71 13.96
CA PHE A 375 -12.11 -39.10 12.86
C PHE A 375 -12.72 -37.76 13.20
N GLY A 376 -12.62 -37.26 14.44
CA GLY A 376 -13.26 -36.02 14.87
C GLY A 376 -12.83 -34.80 14.05
N PHE A 377 -11.57 -34.73 13.64
CA PHE A 377 -11.07 -33.71 12.72
C PHE A 377 -11.72 -33.83 11.33
N GLU A 378 -11.79 -35.03 10.76
CA GLU A 378 -12.36 -35.27 9.42
C GLU A 378 -13.88 -35.07 9.38
N ILE A 379 -14.59 -35.45 10.44
CA ILE A 379 -16.01 -35.13 10.63
C ILE A 379 -16.20 -33.61 10.65
N GLY A 380 -15.33 -32.92 11.40
CA GLY A 380 -15.29 -31.46 11.43
C GLY A 380 -15.01 -30.84 10.05
N MET A 381 -14.13 -31.43 9.25
CA MET A 381 -13.84 -31.00 7.87
C MET A 381 -15.04 -31.22 6.93
N GLU A 382 -15.76 -32.33 7.07
CA GLU A 382 -16.98 -32.58 6.28
C GLU A 382 -18.08 -31.56 6.61
N GLN A 383 -18.24 -31.24 7.90
CA GLN A 383 -19.15 -30.17 8.37
C GLN A 383 -18.68 -28.79 7.89
N LEU A 384 -17.36 -28.54 7.91
CA LEU A 384 -16.74 -27.32 7.42
C LEU A 384 -17.07 -27.10 5.95
N ARG A 385 -16.81 -28.08 5.08
CA ARG A 385 -17.11 -28.01 3.63
C ARG A 385 -18.58 -27.71 3.38
N LYS A 386 -19.50 -28.42 4.06
CA LYS A 386 -20.94 -28.17 3.98
C LYS A 386 -21.33 -26.75 4.43
N SER A 387 -20.70 -26.26 5.50
CA SER A 387 -20.95 -24.91 6.00
C SER A 387 -20.36 -23.84 5.08
N ARG A 388 -19.19 -24.10 4.49
CA ARG A 388 -18.49 -23.21 3.55
C ARG A 388 -19.31 -23.01 2.27
N ALA A 389 -19.90 -24.08 1.75
CA ALA A 389 -20.80 -24.01 0.59
C ALA A 389 -22.03 -23.12 0.84
N ARG A 390 -22.46 -22.96 2.10
CA ARG A 390 -23.57 -22.07 2.50
C ARG A 390 -23.12 -20.68 2.95
N ALA A 391 -21.82 -20.48 3.16
CA ALA A 391 -21.26 -19.25 3.67
C ALA A 391 -20.89 -18.30 2.53
N THR A 392 -21.28 -17.04 2.65
CA THR A 392 -20.94 -15.99 1.70
C THR A 392 -19.97 -14.99 2.35
N PHE A 393 -18.90 -14.69 1.64
CA PHE A 393 -17.97 -13.61 1.97
C PHE A 393 -18.26 -12.44 1.02
N SER A 394 -17.89 -11.21 1.40
CA SER A 394 -17.97 -10.09 0.45
C SER A 394 -17.07 -10.37 -0.75
N GLU A 395 -17.65 -10.43 -1.93
CA GLU A 395 -16.93 -10.59 -3.19
C GLU A 395 -16.53 -9.23 -3.78
N THR A 396 -17.00 -8.11 -3.21
CA THR A 396 -16.71 -6.75 -3.66
C THR A 396 -15.61 -6.09 -2.83
N VAL A 397 -14.70 -5.35 -3.48
CA VAL A 397 -13.66 -4.52 -2.85
C VAL A 397 -14.11 -3.06 -2.84
N ASP A 398 -13.88 -2.35 -1.72
CA ASP A 398 -14.27 -0.92 -1.57
C ASP A 398 -13.46 0.02 -2.48
N VAL A 399 -12.29 -0.40 -2.97
CA VAL A 399 -11.42 0.35 -3.88
C VAL A 399 -11.27 -0.43 -5.17
N VAL A 400 -11.83 0.09 -6.26
CA VAL A 400 -11.64 -0.45 -7.62
C VAL A 400 -10.22 -0.10 -8.06
N SER A 401 -9.35 -1.10 -8.21
CA SER A 401 -8.04 -0.90 -8.83
C SER A 401 -8.25 -0.57 -10.31
N GLY A 402 -7.99 0.67 -10.69
CA GLY A 402 -8.06 1.09 -12.10
C GLY A 402 -6.95 0.44 -12.92
N GLY A 403 -7.34 -0.41 -13.88
CA GLY A 403 -6.48 -0.95 -14.94
C GLY A 403 -5.86 -2.33 -14.66
N LEU A 404 -5.26 -2.92 -15.72
CA LEU A 404 -4.41 -4.12 -15.67
C LEU A 404 -3.55 -4.10 -14.39
N PRO A 405 -3.33 -5.25 -13.75
CA PRO A 405 -2.55 -5.32 -12.52
C PRO A 405 -1.14 -4.82 -12.87
N GLY A 406 -0.88 -3.54 -12.61
CA GLY A 406 0.45 -3.13 -12.21
C GLY A 406 0.64 -3.89 -10.91
N ASP A 407 1.44 -4.97 -10.98
CA ASP A 407 1.81 -5.86 -9.90
C ASP A 407 1.20 -5.41 -8.57
N THR A 408 0.00 -5.91 -8.24
CA THR A 408 -0.30 -6.06 -6.82
C THR A 408 0.71 -7.10 -6.39
N ALA A 409 1.86 -6.58 -5.95
CA ALA A 409 3.06 -7.34 -5.71
C ALA A 409 2.63 -8.65 -5.06
N GLN A 410 2.82 -9.76 -5.79
CA GLN A 410 3.21 -10.95 -5.06
C GLN A 410 4.32 -10.44 -4.16
N PRO A 411 4.17 -10.52 -2.81
CA PRO A 411 5.16 -9.96 -1.92
C PRO A 411 6.49 -10.51 -2.42
N LEU A 412 7.38 -9.61 -2.85
CA LEU A 412 8.62 -9.98 -3.51
C LEU A 412 9.24 -11.10 -2.67
N ALA A 413 9.91 -12.08 -3.28
CA ALA A 413 10.49 -13.19 -2.53
C ALA A 413 11.37 -12.71 -1.33
N VAL A 414 11.87 -11.47 -1.41
CA VAL A 414 12.53 -10.70 -0.35
C VAL A 414 11.62 -10.45 0.87
N ASP A 415 10.38 -10.02 0.70
CA ASP A 415 9.39 -9.77 1.78
C ASP A 415 9.01 -11.07 2.50
N ALA A 416 8.84 -12.17 1.76
CA ALA A 416 8.60 -13.49 2.35
C ALA A 416 9.82 -14.00 3.14
N GLY A 417 11.04 -13.70 2.67
CA GLY A 417 12.27 -14.04 3.36
C GLY A 417 12.47 -13.25 4.66
N LEU A 418 12.23 -11.93 4.64
CA LEU A 418 12.32 -11.06 5.81
C LEU A 418 11.24 -11.38 6.85
N ARG A 419 10.00 -11.64 6.43
CA ARG A 419 8.93 -12.09 7.33
C ARG A 419 9.27 -13.42 8.00
N ARG A 420 9.81 -14.40 7.26
CA ARG A 420 10.28 -15.66 7.86
C ARG A 420 11.44 -15.46 8.82
N ARG A 421 12.36 -14.53 8.55
CA ARG A 421 13.45 -14.18 9.48
C ARG A 421 12.90 -13.58 10.77
N LEU A 422 11.95 -12.65 10.68
CA LEU A 422 11.24 -12.12 11.83
C LEU A 422 10.47 -13.21 12.60
N GLU A 423 9.83 -14.14 11.88
CA GLU A 423 9.21 -15.32 12.48
C GLU A 423 10.19 -16.12 13.31
N THR A 424 11.34 -16.48 12.72
CA THR A 424 12.39 -17.21 13.44
C THR A 424 12.98 -16.42 14.60
N ALA A 425 13.08 -15.09 14.48
CA ALA A 425 13.62 -14.23 15.53
C ALA A 425 12.68 -14.16 16.73
N ASP A 426 11.37 -13.91 16.54
CA ASP A 426 10.47 -13.89 17.70
C ASP A 426 10.25 -15.29 18.29
N HIS A 427 10.27 -16.36 17.49
CA HIS A 427 10.29 -17.72 18.04
C HIS A 427 11.47 -17.94 18.98
N ARG A 428 12.65 -17.48 18.57
CA ARG A 428 13.84 -17.56 19.40
C ARG A 428 13.71 -16.73 20.68
N ILE A 429 13.10 -15.54 20.60
CA ILE A 429 12.80 -14.71 21.79
C ILE A 429 11.89 -15.48 22.76
N ASP A 430 10.84 -16.09 22.24
CA ASP A 430 9.86 -16.86 23.01
C ASP A 430 10.47 -18.09 23.70
N GLU A 431 11.31 -18.84 23.00
CA GLU A 431 12.08 -19.95 23.57
C GLU A 431 12.97 -19.47 24.72
N LEU A 432 13.71 -18.38 24.50
CA LEU A 432 14.58 -17.79 25.52
C LEU A 432 13.80 -17.28 26.72
N GLU A 433 12.58 -16.76 26.53
CA GLU A 433 11.70 -16.34 27.63
C GLU A 433 11.17 -17.53 28.45
N LYS A 434 10.82 -18.64 27.79
CA LYS A 434 10.43 -19.88 28.48
C LYS A 434 11.60 -20.48 29.25
N GLU A 435 12.79 -20.53 28.65
CA GLU A 435 14.02 -20.97 29.31
C GLU A 435 14.36 -20.07 30.51
N LYS A 436 14.24 -18.75 30.34
CA LYS A 436 14.40 -17.78 31.43
C LYS A 436 13.44 -18.05 32.59
N ALA A 437 12.15 -18.25 32.31
CA ALA A 437 11.15 -18.52 33.35
C ALA A 437 11.42 -19.84 34.08
N ALA A 438 11.81 -20.89 33.35
CA ALA A 438 12.19 -22.17 33.95
C ALA A 438 13.43 -22.04 34.85
N LEU A 439 14.48 -21.34 34.38
CA LEU A 439 15.69 -21.11 35.16
C LEU A 439 15.46 -20.19 36.35
N GLN A 440 14.58 -19.20 36.26
CA GLN A 440 14.14 -18.40 37.41
C GLN A 440 13.48 -19.28 38.48
N SER A 441 12.58 -20.17 38.09
CA SER A 441 11.96 -21.12 39.05
C SER A 441 13.01 -22.06 39.69
N HIS A 442 13.96 -22.56 38.89
CA HIS A 442 15.07 -23.35 39.41
C HIS A 442 15.97 -22.55 40.36
N LEU A 443 16.27 -21.30 40.03
CA LEU A 443 17.03 -20.39 40.86
C LEU A 443 16.32 -20.16 42.21
N ASP A 444 15.03 -19.83 42.20
CA ASP A 444 14.25 -19.63 43.43
C ASP A 444 14.23 -20.87 44.31
N SER A 445 14.05 -22.05 43.71
CA SER A 445 14.12 -23.33 44.45
C SER A 445 15.51 -23.60 45.03
N SER A 446 16.58 -23.23 44.30
CA SER A 446 17.96 -23.37 44.78
C SER A 446 18.30 -22.38 45.89
N ILE A 447 17.80 -21.14 45.82
CA ILE A 447 17.93 -20.13 46.88
C ILE A 447 17.19 -20.58 48.13
N ALA A 448 15.96 -21.10 47.99
CA ALA A 448 15.21 -21.63 49.12
C ALA A 448 15.95 -22.81 49.79
N ALA A 449 16.52 -23.72 49.00
CA ALA A 449 17.34 -24.82 49.50
C ALA A 449 18.63 -24.32 50.18
N ALA A 450 19.32 -23.34 49.60
CA ALA A 450 20.52 -22.73 50.18
C ALA A 450 20.22 -22.08 51.54
N ASN A 451 19.13 -21.31 51.64
CA ASN A 451 18.69 -20.70 52.89
C ASN A 451 18.37 -21.75 53.96
N ALA A 452 17.68 -22.84 53.59
CA ALA A 452 17.40 -23.94 54.52
C ALA A 452 18.68 -24.63 55.00
N ALA A 453 19.63 -24.91 54.09
CA ALA A 453 20.93 -25.49 54.44
C ALA A 453 21.76 -24.55 55.32
N GLN A 454 21.68 -23.23 55.11
CA GLN A 454 22.38 -22.23 55.92
C GLN A 454 21.84 -22.17 57.35
N ILE A 455 20.52 -22.34 57.54
CA ILE A 455 19.89 -22.47 58.87
C ILE A 455 20.41 -23.73 59.57
N ILE A 456 20.42 -24.87 58.88
CA ILE A 456 20.95 -26.14 59.44
C ILE A 456 22.44 -26.02 59.79
N ALA A 457 23.24 -25.38 58.94
CA ALA A 457 24.65 -25.13 59.21
C ALA A 457 24.82 -24.24 60.45
N ARG A 458 23.96 -23.22 60.64
CA ARG A 458 23.97 -22.38 61.84
C ARG A 458 23.60 -23.16 63.09
N GLU A 459 22.54 -23.96 63.06
CA GLU A 459 22.17 -24.85 64.18
C GLU A 459 23.31 -25.84 64.50
N ALA A 460 23.98 -26.38 63.47
CA ALA A 460 25.16 -27.23 63.63
C ALA A 460 26.37 -26.48 64.23
N THR A 461 26.54 -25.19 63.92
CA THR A 461 27.57 -24.35 64.57
C THR A 461 27.26 -24.10 66.03
N GLU A 462 26.01 -23.77 66.36
CA GLU A 462 25.57 -23.49 67.73
C GLU A 462 25.71 -24.74 68.61
N THR A 463 25.21 -25.89 68.15
CA THR A 463 25.37 -27.19 68.85
C THR A 463 26.82 -27.65 68.95
N ARG A 464 27.65 -27.37 67.93
CA ARG A 464 29.10 -27.60 68.02
C ARG A 464 29.72 -26.72 69.10
N THR A 465 29.37 -25.43 69.18
CA THR A 465 29.92 -24.54 70.21
C THR A 465 29.53 -24.97 71.62
N GLU A 466 28.27 -25.34 71.84
CA GLU A 466 27.77 -25.85 73.12
C GLU A 466 28.44 -27.18 73.52
N SER A 467 28.62 -28.10 72.57
CA SER A 467 29.34 -29.36 72.83
C SER A 467 30.84 -29.15 73.10
N THR A 468 31.47 -28.14 72.49
CA THR A 468 32.86 -27.79 72.82
C THR A 468 32.99 -27.13 74.19
N THR A 469 32.10 -26.21 74.56
CA THR A 469 32.16 -25.55 75.87
C THR A 469 31.90 -26.54 77.01
N SER A 470 30.92 -27.44 76.85
CA SER A 470 30.68 -28.52 77.81
C SER A 470 31.86 -29.49 77.94
N LEU A 471 32.57 -29.80 76.85
CA LEU A 471 33.80 -30.59 76.91
C LEU A 471 34.91 -29.83 77.66
N GLU A 472 35.10 -28.53 77.38
CA GLU A 472 36.07 -27.69 78.08
C GLU A 472 35.78 -27.59 79.60
N GLU A 473 34.51 -27.42 79.98
CA GLU A 473 34.06 -27.44 81.37
C GLU A 473 34.32 -28.79 82.03
N ALA A 474 33.92 -29.90 81.40
CA ALA A 474 34.17 -31.25 81.93
C ALA A 474 35.68 -31.55 82.03
N HIS A 475 36.49 -31.06 81.08
CA HIS A 475 37.93 -31.22 81.11
C HIS A 475 38.56 -30.42 82.26
N SER A 476 38.06 -29.22 82.52
CA SER A 476 38.48 -28.41 83.68
C SER A 476 38.16 -29.12 85.00
N GLN A 477 36.94 -29.66 85.14
CA GLN A 477 36.51 -30.41 86.33
C GLN A 477 37.32 -31.69 86.52
N PHE A 478 37.59 -32.42 85.44
CA PHE A 478 38.45 -33.60 85.50
C PHE A 478 39.89 -33.24 85.91
N SER A 479 40.43 -32.13 85.38
CA SER A 479 41.77 -31.67 85.76
C SER A 479 41.85 -31.30 87.25
N THR A 480 40.81 -30.66 87.81
CA THR A 480 40.75 -30.36 89.25
C THR A 480 40.63 -31.65 90.07
N MET A 481 39.80 -32.60 89.65
CA MET A 481 39.65 -33.90 90.32
C MET A 481 40.93 -34.74 90.26
N GLN A 482 41.71 -34.67 89.18
CA GLN A 482 43.02 -35.32 89.10
C GLN A 482 44.00 -34.72 90.11
N ILE A 483 43.98 -33.40 90.30
CA ILE A 483 44.81 -32.72 91.31
C ILE A 483 44.36 -33.14 92.71
N GLU A 484 43.06 -33.18 92.98
CA GLU A 484 42.51 -33.64 94.26
C GLU A 484 42.86 -35.09 94.56
N LEU A 485 42.76 -35.98 93.56
CA LEU A 485 43.17 -37.37 93.68
C LEU A 485 44.68 -37.49 93.96
N ALA A 486 45.52 -36.68 93.30
CA ALA A 486 46.95 -36.64 93.58
C ALA A 486 47.25 -36.14 95.00
N GLN A 487 46.54 -35.12 95.48
CA GLN A 487 46.65 -34.61 96.84
C GLN A 487 46.18 -35.64 97.88
N ALA A 488 45.03 -36.28 97.66
CA ALA A 488 44.51 -37.32 98.53
C ALA A 488 45.45 -38.52 98.61
N LYS A 489 46.01 -38.97 97.47
CA LYS A 489 47.06 -40.02 97.45
C LYS A 489 48.29 -39.61 98.25
N ALA A 490 48.76 -38.38 98.09
CA ALA A 490 49.90 -37.89 98.86
C ALA A 490 49.61 -37.84 100.37
N LEU A 491 48.39 -37.46 100.77
CA LEU A 491 47.96 -37.46 102.16
C LEU A 491 47.86 -38.89 102.73
N THR A 492 47.34 -39.84 101.98
CA THR A 492 47.30 -41.25 102.41
C THR A 492 48.69 -41.86 102.48
N GLU A 493 49.56 -41.63 101.50
CA GLU A 493 50.95 -42.06 101.56
C GLU A 493 51.66 -41.44 102.78
N GLN A 494 51.38 -40.17 103.12
CA GLN A 494 51.90 -39.55 104.33
C GLN A 494 51.35 -40.20 105.60
N ALA A 495 50.06 -40.54 105.64
CA ALA A 495 49.42 -41.23 106.76
C ALA A 495 49.96 -42.66 106.91
N GLU A 496 50.12 -43.41 105.83
CA GLU A 496 50.76 -44.74 105.79
C GLU A 496 52.21 -44.67 106.25
N ASN A 497 52.99 -43.71 105.75
CA ASN A 497 54.35 -43.49 106.21
C ASN A 497 54.42 -43.12 107.70
N ARG A 498 53.43 -42.38 108.23
CA ARG A 498 53.31 -42.09 109.66
C ARG A 498 52.93 -43.36 110.42
N ALA A 499 51.98 -44.14 109.94
CA ALA A 499 51.56 -45.42 110.52
C ALA A 499 52.75 -46.40 110.55
N GLU A 500 53.51 -46.55 109.48
CA GLU A 500 54.73 -47.36 109.46
C GLU A 500 55.76 -46.90 110.49
N ARG A 501 55.98 -45.59 110.63
CA ARG A 501 56.89 -45.05 111.65
C ARG A 501 56.38 -45.30 113.06
N LEU A 502 55.07 -45.15 113.27
CA LEU A 502 54.43 -45.44 114.55
C LEU A 502 54.52 -46.92 114.88
N VAL A 503 54.25 -47.83 113.94
CA VAL A 503 54.43 -49.29 114.11
C VAL A 503 55.88 -49.62 114.46
N ARG A 504 56.87 -49.04 113.77
CA ARG A 504 58.29 -49.24 114.14
C ARG A 504 58.59 -48.73 115.55
N ARG A 505 57.99 -47.60 115.95
CA ARG A 505 58.15 -47.03 117.29
C ARG A 505 57.39 -47.82 118.35
N VAL A 506 56.23 -48.39 118.03
CA VAL A 506 55.48 -49.31 118.89
C VAL A 506 56.29 -50.59 119.07
N ASN A 507 56.83 -51.19 118.02
CA ASN A 507 57.72 -52.36 118.14
C ASN A 507 58.97 -52.06 118.99
N GLU A 508 59.58 -50.88 118.83
CA GLU A 508 60.70 -50.44 119.67
C GLU A 508 60.26 -50.20 121.12
N LEU A 509 59.08 -49.61 121.34
CA LEU A 509 58.51 -49.42 122.67
C LEU A 509 58.10 -50.75 123.31
N GLU A 510 57.56 -51.70 122.57
CA GLU A 510 57.30 -53.07 123.00
C GLU A 510 58.60 -53.77 123.39
N HIS A 511 59.67 -53.57 122.61
CA HIS A 511 60.99 -54.05 122.96
C HIS A 511 61.49 -53.42 124.26
N GLN A 512 61.40 -52.09 124.40
CA GLN A 512 61.80 -51.36 125.61
C GLN A 512 60.92 -51.70 126.81
N VAL A 513 59.62 -51.96 126.62
CA VAL A 513 58.69 -52.45 127.64
C VAL A 513 59.02 -53.89 127.99
N SER A 514 59.43 -54.75 127.05
CA SER A 514 59.85 -56.12 127.37
C SER A 514 61.15 -56.11 128.19
N VAL A 515 62.09 -55.23 127.83
CA VAL A 515 63.37 -55.06 128.53
C VAL A 515 63.15 -54.43 129.89
N ARG A 516 62.33 -53.36 129.97
CA ARG A 516 61.96 -52.74 131.24
C ARG A 516 61.03 -53.62 132.08
N ALA A 517 60.17 -54.45 131.51
CA ALA A 517 59.39 -55.44 132.25
C ALA A 517 60.32 -56.53 132.81
N ALA A 518 61.36 -56.92 132.09
CA ALA A 518 62.41 -57.81 132.61
C ALA A 518 63.25 -57.14 133.72
N GLU A 519 63.52 -55.83 133.63
CA GLU A 519 64.21 -55.05 134.66
C GLU A 519 63.30 -54.72 135.87
N LEU A 520 62.00 -54.48 135.65
CA LEU A 520 60.98 -54.22 136.66
C LEU A 520 60.59 -55.50 137.42
N ALA A 521 60.52 -56.65 136.75
CA ALA A 521 60.43 -57.97 137.42
C ALA A 521 61.63 -58.23 138.34
N LYS A 522 62.76 -57.53 138.09
CA LYS A 522 63.97 -57.57 138.92
C LYS A 522 63.97 -56.53 140.05
N ALA A 523 63.09 -55.53 140.02
CA ALA A 523 63.16 -54.36 140.90
C ALA A 523 61.98 -54.19 141.88
N LEU A 524 60.73 -54.50 141.55
CA LEU A 524 59.59 -54.10 142.39
C LEU A 524 58.38 -55.04 142.19
N GLY A 525 57.74 -55.65 143.19
CA GLY A 525 57.82 -55.42 144.63
C GLY A 525 56.92 -54.30 145.15
N ASP A 526 56.49 -53.34 144.32
CA ASP A 526 55.65 -52.20 144.73
C ASP A 526 54.48 -51.93 143.76
N ALA A 527 53.29 -51.71 144.33
CA ALA A 527 51.99 -51.77 143.65
C ALA A 527 51.57 -50.50 142.89
N SER A 528 52.28 -49.37 143.03
CA SER A 528 51.86 -48.07 142.46
C SER A 528 52.22 -47.86 140.97
N SER A 529 53.10 -48.68 140.38
CA SER A 529 53.54 -48.55 138.99
C SER A 529 52.62 -49.25 137.97
N SER A 530 51.82 -50.23 138.39
CA SER A 530 50.95 -51.01 137.48
C SER A 530 49.74 -50.21 136.97
N GLU A 531 49.22 -49.29 137.79
CA GLU A 531 48.06 -48.46 137.44
C GLU A 531 48.42 -47.43 136.36
N SER A 532 49.61 -46.82 136.46
CA SER A 532 50.12 -45.88 135.45
C SER A 532 50.42 -46.52 134.08
N LEU A 533 50.78 -47.80 134.06
CA LEU A 533 51.00 -48.55 132.81
C LEU A 533 49.68 -48.94 132.15
N ARG A 534 48.66 -49.29 132.94
CA ARG A 534 47.33 -49.60 132.41
C ARG A 534 46.68 -48.38 131.76
N THR A 535 46.75 -47.21 132.40
CA THR A 535 46.21 -45.98 131.80
C THR A 535 46.94 -45.57 130.53
N ALA A 536 48.27 -45.73 130.48
CA ALA A 536 49.05 -45.47 129.27
C ALA A 536 48.74 -46.45 128.12
N ILE A 537 48.49 -47.72 128.42
CA ILE A 537 48.10 -48.73 127.41
C ILE A 537 46.67 -48.44 126.90
N GLU A 538 45.74 -48.09 127.78
CA GLU A 538 44.38 -47.70 127.38
C GLU A 538 44.41 -46.46 126.47
N ASP A 539 45.15 -45.41 126.84
CA ASP A 539 45.34 -44.21 126.02
C ASP A 539 45.98 -44.50 124.65
N MET A 540 46.92 -45.45 124.58
CA MET A 540 47.55 -45.87 123.32
C MET A 540 46.59 -46.68 122.45
N SER A 541 45.81 -47.58 123.05
CA SER A 541 44.82 -48.37 122.32
C SER A 541 43.67 -47.51 121.76
N LEU A 542 43.26 -46.46 122.49
CA LEU A 542 42.29 -45.48 122.02
C LEU A 542 42.84 -44.69 120.82
N LYS A 543 44.10 -44.26 120.88
CA LYS A 543 44.76 -43.58 119.75
C LYS A 543 44.94 -44.48 118.54
N GLU A 544 45.22 -45.76 118.72
CA GLU A 544 45.29 -46.73 117.62
C GLU A 544 43.91 -46.96 116.98
N ALA A 545 42.85 -47.03 117.79
CA ALA A 545 41.48 -47.13 117.28
C ALA A 545 41.05 -45.86 116.52
N GLU A 546 41.40 -44.68 117.03
CA GLU A 546 41.16 -43.39 116.36
C GLU A 546 41.91 -43.31 115.02
N LEU A 547 43.21 -43.64 114.99
CA LEU A 547 44.00 -43.62 113.76
C LEU A 547 43.55 -44.67 112.72
N ASN A 548 43.11 -45.84 113.16
CA ASN A 548 42.55 -46.84 112.25
C ASN A 548 41.20 -46.38 111.67
N ALA A 549 40.36 -45.71 112.47
CA ALA A 549 39.13 -45.10 111.97
C ALA A 549 39.41 -43.95 110.97
N GLU A 550 40.43 -43.12 111.23
CA GLU A 550 40.91 -42.11 110.28
C GLU A 550 41.45 -42.74 108.98
N LEU A 551 42.17 -43.86 109.08
CA LEU A 551 42.71 -44.57 107.92
C LEU A 551 41.60 -45.23 107.08
N ASP A 552 40.61 -45.84 107.73
CA ASP A 552 39.44 -46.41 107.08
C ASP A 552 38.61 -45.33 106.39
N THR A 553 38.38 -44.18 107.03
CA THR A 553 37.64 -43.06 106.41
C THR A 553 38.40 -42.46 105.23
N HIS A 554 39.72 -42.30 105.31
CA HIS A 554 40.54 -41.84 104.18
C HIS A 554 40.61 -42.87 103.04
N SER A 555 40.62 -44.17 103.34
CA SER A 555 40.58 -45.24 102.32
C SER A 555 39.24 -45.26 101.58
N GLN A 556 38.12 -45.06 102.30
CA GLN A 556 36.79 -44.93 101.72
C GLN A 556 36.71 -43.67 100.85
N GLN A 557 37.23 -42.54 101.32
CA GLN A 557 37.33 -41.31 100.52
C GLN A 557 38.13 -41.53 99.23
N LEU A 558 39.30 -42.19 99.29
CA LEU A 558 40.06 -42.54 98.10
C LEU A 558 39.30 -43.46 97.14
N ALA A 559 38.58 -44.47 97.66
CA ALA A 559 37.78 -45.36 96.83
C ALA A 559 36.66 -44.60 96.12
N THR A 560 35.99 -43.67 96.82
CA THR A 560 34.96 -42.81 96.21
C THR A 560 35.55 -41.86 95.17
N ILE A 561 36.70 -41.24 95.42
CA ILE A 561 37.37 -40.36 94.46
C ILE A 561 37.81 -41.15 93.22
N ARG A 562 38.34 -42.37 93.37
CA ARG A 562 38.71 -43.24 92.24
C ARG A 562 37.52 -43.59 91.37
N GLN A 563 36.42 -44.00 91.98
CA GLN A 563 35.19 -44.32 91.25
C GLN A 563 34.66 -43.08 90.52
N GLN A 564 34.66 -41.91 91.16
CA GLN A 564 34.29 -40.64 90.52
C GLN A 564 35.21 -40.32 89.34
N THR A 565 36.53 -40.50 89.46
CA THR A 565 37.46 -40.27 88.34
C THR A 565 37.25 -41.22 87.18
N GLU A 566 36.95 -42.50 87.43
CA GLU A 566 36.63 -43.46 86.35
C GLU A 566 35.31 -43.13 85.65
N ASP A 567 34.29 -42.72 86.41
CA ASP A 567 33.01 -42.29 85.85
C ASP A 567 33.14 -40.98 85.05
N ASP A 568 33.98 -40.05 85.50
CA ASP A 568 34.25 -38.80 84.77
C ASP A 568 35.14 -39.01 83.53
N GLU A 569 36.09 -39.95 83.54
CA GLU A 569 36.82 -40.38 82.34
C GLU A 569 35.89 -40.94 81.27
N ARG A 570 34.92 -41.78 81.67
CA ARG A 570 33.89 -42.30 80.76
C ARG A 570 33.01 -41.18 80.22
N ARG A 571 32.59 -40.23 81.06
CA ARG A 571 31.82 -39.05 80.62
C ARG A 571 32.62 -38.21 79.63
N LEU A 572 33.92 -38.00 79.85
CA LEU A 572 34.79 -37.28 78.92
C LEU A 572 34.92 -37.98 77.58
N GLN A 573 35.06 -39.31 77.55
CA GLN A 573 35.10 -40.07 76.29
C GLN A 573 33.80 -39.92 75.50
N VAL A 574 32.64 -40.03 76.18
CA VAL A 574 31.33 -39.82 75.54
C VAL A 574 31.19 -38.39 75.02
N LEU A 575 31.62 -37.37 75.77
CA LEU A 575 31.61 -35.98 75.31
C LEU A 575 32.56 -35.75 74.12
N GLN A 576 33.72 -36.39 74.10
CA GLN A 576 34.66 -36.34 72.96
C GLN A 576 34.05 -36.96 71.69
N GLU A 577 33.39 -38.11 71.80
CA GLU A 577 32.66 -38.74 70.70
C GLU A 577 31.50 -37.86 70.21
N GLN A 578 30.74 -37.27 71.13
CA GLN A 578 29.68 -36.32 70.81
C GLN A 578 30.22 -35.09 70.07
N VAL A 579 31.34 -34.50 70.51
CA VAL A 579 32.00 -33.39 69.83
C VAL A 579 32.54 -33.79 68.44
N ALA A 580 33.06 -35.01 68.29
CA ALA A 580 33.48 -35.52 66.99
C ALA A 580 32.27 -35.66 66.04
N ALA A 581 31.15 -36.18 66.52
CA ALA A 581 29.92 -36.30 65.76
C ALA A 581 29.32 -34.92 65.39
N THR A 582 29.34 -33.93 66.29
CA THR A 582 28.88 -32.57 65.98
C THR A 582 29.80 -31.86 64.97
N ARG A 583 31.12 -32.07 65.06
CA ARG A 583 32.09 -31.58 64.06
C ARG A 583 31.86 -32.17 62.68
N GLU A 584 31.59 -33.47 62.59
CA GLU A 584 31.31 -34.12 61.31
C GLU A 584 29.98 -33.63 60.72
N ARG A 585 28.92 -33.48 61.53
CA ARG A 585 27.65 -32.90 61.10
C ARG A 585 27.81 -31.47 60.58
N HIS A 586 28.58 -30.65 61.30
CA HIS A 586 28.91 -29.29 60.87
C HIS A 586 29.68 -29.27 59.54
N ALA A 587 30.69 -30.14 59.37
CA ALA A 587 31.45 -30.21 58.12
C ALA A 587 30.57 -30.61 56.93
N ARG A 588 29.64 -31.55 57.13
CA ARG A 588 28.65 -31.95 56.09
C ARG A 588 27.69 -30.80 55.77
N ALA A 589 27.11 -30.16 56.78
CA ALA A 589 26.20 -29.03 56.58
C ALA A 589 26.88 -27.84 55.87
N GLN A 590 28.14 -27.53 56.21
CA GLN A 590 28.91 -26.50 55.52
C GLN A 590 29.23 -26.86 54.07
N ALA A 591 29.55 -28.13 53.79
CA ALA A 591 29.78 -28.58 52.42
C ALA A 591 28.51 -28.49 51.57
N GLU A 592 27.35 -28.84 52.14
CA GLU A 592 26.05 -28.69 51.47
C GLU A 592 25.72 -27.22 51.14
N VAL A 593 25.99 -26.29 52.06
CA VAL A 593 25.82 -24.84 51.81
C VAL A 593 26.71 -24.38 50.66
N LEU A 594 27.99 -24.74 50.65
CA LEU A 594 28.91 -24.35 49.57
C LEU A 594 28.47 -24.88 48.20
N LEU A 595 28.02 -26.13 48.13
CA LEU A 595 27.51 -26.72 46.88
C LEU A 595 26.24 -26.04 46.38
N LEU A 596 25.34 -25.65 47.29
CA LEU A 596 24.12 -24.93 46.93
C LEU A 596 24.42 -23.49 46.51
N ASP A 597 25.37 -22.81 47.17
CA ASP A 597 25.83 -21.47 46.77
C ASP A 597 26.50 -21.49 45.39
N GLU A 598 27.29 -22.51 45.07
CA GLU A 598 27.85 -22.71 43.73
C GLU A 598 26.75 -22.92 42.69
N LYS A 599 25.73 -23.73 42.99
CA LYS A 599 24.56 -23.91 42.10
C LYS A 599 23.77 -22.62 41.89
N VAL A 600 23.60 -21.80 42.93
CA VAL A 600 22.95 -20.49 42.83
C VAL A 600 23.79 -19.57 41.93
N LYS A 601 25.12 -19.58 42.07
CA LYS A 601 26.04 -18.81 41.21
C LYS A 601 26.01 -19.27 39.75
N THR A 602 25.96 -20.57 39.48
CA THR A 602 25.85 -21.07 38.09
C THR A 602 24.51 -20.69 37.49
N ASN A 603 23.40 -20.90 38.21
CA ASN A 603 22.06 -20.57 37.73
C ASN A 603 21.89 -19.06 37.49
N THR A 604 22.47 -18.21 38.35
CA THR A 604 22.45 -16.75 38.15
C THR A 604 23.27 -16.31 36.93
N ALA A 605 24.43 -16.94 36.69
CA ALA A 605 25.25 -16.65 35.50
C ALA A 605 24.57 -17.10 34.20
N GLU A 606 23.96 -18.29 34.20
CA GLU A 606 23.18 -18.80 33.07
C GLU A 606 21.96 -17.91 32.76
N LEU A 607 21.24 -17.48 33.80
CA LEU A 607 20.13 -16.53 33.66
C LEU A 607 20.61 -15.21 33.04
N ALA A 608 21.73 -14.65 33.51
CA ALA A 608 22.29 -13.42 32.94
C ALA A 608 22.70 -13.58 31.46
N ALA A 609 23.23 -14.74 31.08
CA ALA A 609 23.57 -15.05 29.69
C ALA A 609 22.33 -15.12 28.79
N ILE A 610 21.27 -15.80 29.24
CA ILE A 610 20.00 -15.91 28.51
C ILE A 610 19.29 -14.56 28.42
N GLU A 611 19.35 -13.73 29.47
CA GLU A 611 18.84 -12.36 29.41
C GLU A 611 19.59 -11.48 28.40
N ALA A 612 20.91 -11.66 28.28
CA ALA A 612 21.70 -10.96 27.27
C ALA A 612 21.36 -11.44 25.85
N GLU A 613 21.20 -12.75 25.65
CA GLU A 613 20.78 -13.33 24.36
C GLU A 613 19.37 -12.87 23.97
N ALA A 614 18.42 -12.87 24.90
CA ALA A 614 17.05 -12.38 24.70
C ALA A 614 17.00 -10.89 24.34
N LYS A 615 17.85 -10.06 24.97
CA LYS A 615 17.99 -8.64 24.59
C LYS A 615 18.59 -8.48 23.19
N ALA A 616 19.57 -9.30 22.84
CA ALA A 616 20.19 -9.26 21.51
C ALA A 616 19.23 -9.73 20.40
N SER A 617 18.44 -10.79 20.64
CA SER A 617 17.41 -11.25 19.70
C SER A 617 16.29 -10.23 19.54
N ARG A 618 15.84 -9.57 20.62
CA ARG A 618 14.89 -8.45 20.54
C ARG A 618 15.39 -7.30 19.68
N ARG A 619 16.65 -6.88 19.85
CA ARG A 619 17.24 -5.82 19.00
C ARG A 619 17.28 -6.21 17.52
N ARG A 620 17.67 -7.45 17.20
CA ARG A 620 17.65 -7.94 15.81
C ARG A 620 16.23 -7.96 15.22
N ALA A 621 15.24 -8.36 16.02
CA ALA A 621 13.84 -8.35 15.61
C ALA A 621 13.31 -6.92 15.39
N GLU A 622 13.70 -5.96 16.24
CA GLU A 622 13.40 -4.53 16.05
C GLU A 622 14.05 -3.98 14.79
N GLU A 623 15.35 -4.25 14.56
CA GLU A 623 16.06 -3.86 13.34
C GLU A 623 15.40 -4.43 12.07
N ASP A 624 14.96 -5.70 12.09
CA ASP A 624 14.27 -6.32 10.97
C ASP A 624 12.85 -5.75 10.78
N ARG A 625 12.16 -5.31 11.84
CA ARG A 625 10.88 -4.57 11.75
C ARG A 625 11.09 -3.20 11.11
N ASP A 626 12.13 -2.47 11.50
CA ASP A 626 12.46 -1.17 10.92
C ASP A 626 12.84 -1.30 9.44
N ARG A 627 13.55 -2.37 9.06
CA ARG A 627 13.81 -2.70 7.65
C ARG A 627 12.54 -2.95 6.86
N LEU A 628 11.60 -3.74 7.40
CA LEU A 628 10.30 -3.94 6.75
C LEU A 628 9.53 -2.63 6.60
N ALA A 629 9.48 -1.78 7.62
CA ALA A 629 8.81 -0.49 7.53
C ALA A 629 9.46 0.43 6.48
N ALA A 630 10.78 0.40 6.36
CA ALA A 630 11.51 1.13 5.32
C ALA A 630 11.27 0.56 3.92
N ASP A 631 11.16 -0.77 3.77
CA ASP A 631 10.80 -1.42 2.50
C ASP A 631 9.36 -1.10 2.10
N GLU A 632 8.41 -1.13 3.02
CA GLU A 632 7.02 -0.73 2.80
C GLU A 632 6.90 0.74 2.38
N ALA A 633 7.66 1.64 3.02
CA ALA A 633 7.72 3.05 2.63
C ALA A 633 8.30 3.25 1.22
N ARG A 634 9.36 2.50 0.87
CA ARG A 634 9.94 2.50 -0.48
C ARG A 634 8.95 1.97 -1.52
N GLN A 635 8.24 0.89 -1.21
CA GLN A 635 7.20 0.36 -2.10
C GLN A 635 6.06 1.35 -2.30
N ALA A 636 5.60 2.03 -1.23
CA ALA A 636 4.58 3.07 -1.32
C ALA A 636 5.03 4.24 -2.21
N GLN A 637 6.30 4.64 -2.11
CA GLN A 637 6.89 5.65 -2.98
C GLN A 637 6.92 5.20 -4.44
N VAL A 638 7.43 4.00 -4.74
CA VAL A 638 7.45 3.47 -6.12
C VAL A 638 6.04 3.36 -6.70
N GLN A 639 5.04 2.98 -5.89
CA GLN A 639 3.65 2.96 -6.34
C GLN A 639 3.09 4.36 -6.60
N ALA A 640 3.52 5.39 -5.87
CA ALA A 640 3.14 6.76 -6.15
C ALA A 640 3.76 7.23 -7.48
N GLU A 641 5.06 6.98 -7.67
CA GLU A 641 5.77 7.29 -8.92
C GLU A 641 5.13 6.59 -10.13
N LEU A 642 4.76 5.30 -10.02
CA LEU A 642 4.02 4.59 -11.07
C LEU A 642 2.65 5.20 -11.36
N ARG A 643 1.94 5.71 -10.35
CA ARG A 643 0.66 6.39 -10.57
C ARG A 643 0.85 7.69 -11.31
N GLU A 644 1.89 8.46 -10.99
CA GLU A 644 2.26 9.70 -11.69
C GLU A 644 2.60 9.39 -13.16
N LEU A 645 3.48 8.41 -13.42
CA LEU A 645 3.81 7.99 -14.79
C LEU A 645 2.58 7.53 -15.59
N MET A 646 1.62 6.85 -14.94
CA MET A 646 0.37 6.44 -15.59
C MET A 646 -0.61 7.61 -15.79
N GLN A 647 -0.51 8.68 -15.01
CA GLN A 647 -1.24 9.92 -15.24
C GLN A 647 -0.61 10.69 -16.41
N GLU A 648 0.71 10.83 -16.43
CA GLU A 648 1.47 11.41 -17.55
C GLU A 648 1.18 10.68 -18.86
N ARG A 649 1.21 9.34 -18.86
CA ARG A 649 0.85 8.55 -20.04
C ARG A 649 -0.59 8.83 -20.51
N ARG A 650 -1.54 8.97 -19.59
CA ARG A 650 -2.93 9.32 -19.94
C ARG A 650 -3.04 10.72 -20.52
N GLN A 651 -2.29 11.68 -19.97
CA GLN A 651 -2.22 13.03 -20.51
C GLN A 651 -1.65 13.04 -21.93
N ILE A 652 -0.52 12.36 -22.16
CA ILE A 652 0.09 12.23 -23.50
C ILE A 652 -0.88 11.56 -24.49
N LEU A 653 -1.62 10.53 -24.07
CA LEU A 653 -2.62 9.88 -24.93
C LEU A 653 -3.78 10.82 -25.29
N ARG A 654 -4.21 11.71 -24.37
CA ARG A 654 -5.21 12.75 -24.69
C ARG A 654 -4.64 13.77 -25.67
N GLU A 655 -3.43 14.25 -25.43
CA GLU A 655 -2.74 15.19 -26.33
C GLU A 655 -2.59 14.60 -27.74
N LEU A 656 -2.24 13.32 -27.86
CA LEU A 656 -2.21 12.62 -29.15
C LEU A 656 -3.60 12.51 -29.80
N GLY A 657 -4.65 12.30 -29.01
CA GLY A 657 -6.04 12.32 -29.46
C GLY A 657 -6.45 13.70 -30.02
N ASP A 658 -6.10 14.77 -29.29
CA ASP A 658 -6.37 16.15 -29.71
C ASP A 658 -5.60 16.53 -30.97
N LEU A 659 -4.33 16.10 -31.09
CA LEU A 659 -3.56 16.23 -32.32
C LEU A 659 -4.20 15.45 -33.48
N GLY A 660 -4.75 14.26 -33.22
CA GLY A 660 -5.52 13.50 -34.18
C GLY A 660 -6.78 14.23 -34.65
N ALA A 661 -7.51 14.87 -33.73
CA ALA A 661 -8.69 15.68 -34.05
C ALA A 661 -8.34 16.93 -34.86
N ARG A 662 -7.27 17.65 -34.48
CA ARG A 662 -6.74 18.80 -35.25
C ARG A 662 -6.32 18.39 -36.65
N ARG A 663 -5.64 17.24 -36.77
CA ARG A 663 -5.30 16.66 -38.07
C ARG A 663 -6.55 16.36 -38.90
N GLY A 664 -7.54 15.69 -38.33
CA GLY A 664 -8.81 15.41 -39.00
C GLY A 664 -9.54 16.68 -39.46
N HIS A 665 -9.53 17.73 -38.64
CA HIS A 665 -10.06 19.04 -39.01
C HIS A 665 -9.30 19.65 -40.19
N SER A 666 -7.96 19.66 -40.14
CA SER A 666 -7.13 20.16 -41.25
C SER A 666 -7.32 19.33 -42.53
N GLU A 667 -7.47 18.01 -42.45
CA GLU A 667 -7.74 17.14 -43.59
C GLU A 667 -9.13 17.43 -44.19
N ALA A 668 -10.14 17.72 -43.36
CA ALA A 668 -11.47 18.12 -43.81
C ALA A 668 -11.47 19.51 -44.46
N GLU A 669 -10.73 20.47 -43.90
CA GLU A 669 -10.52 21.79 -44.52
C GLU A 669 -9.82 21.66 -45.87
N LEU A 670 -8.76 20.86 -45.96
CA LEU A 670 -8.07 20.58 -47.22
C LEU A 670 -9.00 19.92 -48.24
N ALA A 671 -9.83 18.96 -47.82
CA ALA A 671 -10.84 18.36 -48.70
C ALA A 671 -11.83 19.41 -49.21
N SER A 672 -12.29 20.33 -48.34
CA SER A 672 -13.18 21.42 -48.74
C SER A 672 -12.51 22.42 -49.69
N LEU A 673 -11.21 22.69 -49.53
CA LEU A 673 -10.45 23.54 -50.43
C LEU A 673 -10.24 22.88 -51.78
N ILE A 674 -10.02 21.55 -51.81
CA ILE A 674 -9.96 20.78 -53.05
C ILE A 674 -11.31 20.84 -53.77
N GLU A 675 -12.43 20.62 -53.07
CA GLU A 675 -13.77 20.72 -53.66
C GLU A 675 -14.04 22.14 -54.20
N ARG A 676 -13.64 23.19 -53.47
CA ARG A 676 -13.72 24.57 -53.97
C ARG A 676 -12.83 24.80 -55.19
N ALA A 677 -11.64 24.22 -55.23
CA ALA A 677 -10.73 24.32 -56.37
C ALA A 677 -11.28 23.58 -57.60
N GLU A 678 -11.90 22.42 -57.41
CA GLU A 678 -12.62 21.68 -58.46
C GLU A 678 -13.82 22.50 -58.97
N ALA A 679 -14.64 23.06 -58.08
CA ALA A 679 -15.75 23.92 -58.46
C ALA A 679 -15.28 25.19 -59.20
N LEU A 680 -14.14 25.78 -58.79
CA LEU A 680 -13.50 26.88 -59.50
C LEU A 680 -12.97 26.44 -60.88
N SER A 681 -12.43 25.23 -61.00
CA SER A 681 -12.01 24.66 -62.27
C SER A 681 -13.19 24.47 -63.21
N ASP A 682 -14.29 23.89 -62.73
CA ASP A 682 -15.53 23.72 -63.49
C ASP A 682 -16.13 25.06 -63.91
N ALA A 683 -16.14 26.05 -63.01
CA ALA A 683 -16.58 27.41 -63.31
C ALA A 683 -15.65 28.08 -64.34
N HIS A 684 -14.34 27.82 -64.29
CA HIS A 684 -13.39 28.30 -65.27
C HIS A 684 -13.62 27.65 -66.64
N GLU A 685 -13.87 26.34 -66.70
CA GLU A 685 -14.23 25.66 -67.94
C GLU A 685 -15.53 26.22 -68.53
N ALA A 686 -16.56 26.44 -67.70
CA ALA A 686 -17.80 27.09 -68.10
C ALA A 686 -17.56 28.53 -68.60
N ALA A 687 -16.76 29.32 -67.90
CA ALA A 687 -16.40 30.67 -68.32
C ALA A 687 -15.61 30.67 -69.64
N VAL A 688 -14.72 29.70 -69.88
CA VAL A 688 -14.03 29.53 -71.16
C VAL A 688 -15.03 29.20 -72.28
N THR A 689 -16.03 28.36 -72.00
CA THR A 689 -17.10 28.10 -72.98
C THR A 689 -17.94 29.35 -73.26
N ASP A 690 -18.28 30.12 -72.23
CA ASP A 690 -19.01 31.39 -72.36
C ASP A 690 -18.18 32.44 -73.10
N ILE A 691 -16.86 32.51 -72.89
CA ILE A 691 -15.94 33.39 -73.63
C ILE A 691 -15.93 32.98 -75.10
N GLN A 692 -15.86 31.69 -75.43
CA GLN A 692 -15.94 31.22 -76.82
C GLN A 692 -17.29 31.56 -77.46
N GLU A 693 -18.39 31.50 -76.70
CA GLU A 693 -19.71 31.93 -77.17
C GLU A 693 -19.79 33.45 -77.33
N ALA A 694 -19.22 34.21 -76.39
CA ALA A 694 -19.10 35.66 -76.46
C ALA A 694 -18.20 36.09 -77.62
N GLU A 695 -17.14 35.35 -77.96
CA GLU A 695 -16.33 35.58 -79.15
C GLU A 695 -17.12 35.32 -80.43
N ARG A 696 -17.96 34.28 -80.46
CA ARG A 696 -18.91 34.06 -81.57
C ARG A 696 -19.96 35.18 -81.65
N LEU A 697 -20.41 35.71 -80.52
CA LEU A 697 -21.33 36.86 -80.46
C LEU A 697 -20.62 38.17 -80.83
N ARG A 698 -19.37 38.38 -80.42
CA ARG A 698 -18.52 39.52 -80.80
C ARG A 698 -18.20 39.48 -82.29
N ALA A 699 -17.95 38.31 -82.86
CA ALA A 699 -17.82 38.14 -84.31
C ALA A 699 -19.12 38.51 -85.04
N ARG A 700 -20.29 38.18 -84.47
CA ARG A 700 -21.61 38.60 -85.00
C ARG A 700 -21.92 40.08 -84.77
N LEU A 701 -21.48 40.66 -83.65
CA LEU A 701 -21.68 42.07 -83.30
C LEU A 701 -20.68 43.00 -84.02
N ALA A 702 -19.49 42.51 -84.37
CA ALA A 702 -18.54 43.19 -85.25
C ALA A 702 -19.09 43.33 -86.68
N GLU A 703 -20.07 42.50 -87.06
CA GLU A 703 -20.84 42.63 -88.30
C GLU A 703 -22.06 43.59 -88.14
N GLU A 704 -22.38 44.05 -86.92
CA GLU A 704 -23.44 45.04 -86.67
C GLU A 704 -22.92 46.49 -86.65
N PRO A 705 -23.47 47.40 -87.47
CA PRO A 705 -22.95 48.76 -87.68
C PRO A 705 -23.11 49.71 -86.47
N LEU A 706 -23.66 49.25 -85.35
CA LEU A 706 -23.89 50.04 -84.14
C LEU A 706 -22.78 49.84 -83.10
N ALA A 707 -22.07 48.70 -83.12
CA ALA A 707 -20.88 48.47 -82.30
C ALA A 707 -19.63 49.16 -82.90
N GLN A 708 -19.59 49.31 -84.23
CA GLN A 708 -18.50 50.01 -84.94
C GLN A 708 -18.45 51.52 -84.62
N ALA A 709 -19.57 52.13 -84.23
CA ALA A 709 -19.62 53.56 -83.88
C ALA A 709 -19.26 53.88 -82.43
N LEU A 710 -19.16 52.87 -81.54
CA LEU A 710 -18.76 53.05 -80.13
C LEU A 710 -17.29 52.69 -79.88
N LEU A 711 -16.65 51.97 -80.80
CA LEU A 711 -15.24 51.53 -80.70
C LEU A 711 -14.23 52.49 -81.37
N ASP A 712 -14.69 53.46 -82.19
CA ASP A 712 -13.81 54.32 -82.98
C ASP A 712 -13.29 55.59 -82.24
N ASP A 713 -13.83 55.96 -81.06
CA ASP A 713 -13.33 57.10 -80.27
C ASP A 713 -12.62 56.64 -78.98
N ALA A 714 -11.38 56.15 -79.14
CA ALA A 714 -10.51 55.64 -78.06
C ALA A 714 -9.99 56.71 -77.07
N ALA A 715 -10.30 58.01 -77.27
CA ALA A 715 -9.67 59.10 -76.50
C ALA A 715 -10.19 59.29 -75.07
N THR A 716 -11.34 58.70 -74.70
CA THR A 716 -11.97 58.92 -73.38
C THR A 716 -11.43 58.00 -72.27
N PHE A 717 -10.80 56.87 -72.61
CA PHE A 717 -10.31 55.88 -71.63
C PHE A 717 -8.77 55.88 -71.45
N ASP A 718 -8.02 56.63 -72.27
CA ASP A 718 -6.55 56.72 -72.18
C ASP A 718 -6.03 57.24 -70.82
N GLY A 719 -6.84 57.99 -70.07
CA GLY A 719 -6.48 58.54 -68.76
C GLY A 719 -6.35 57.49 -67.62
N LEU A 720 -6.95 56.30 -67.78
CA LEU A 720 -6.86 55.24 -66.76
C LEU A 720 -5.56 54.43 -66.85
N GLY A 721 -4.87 54.44 -67.99
CA GLY A 721 -3.63 53.68 -68.19
C GLY A 721 -2.54 53.99 -67.15
N PRO A 722 -2.16 55.26 -66.96
CA PRO A 722 -1.15 55.64 -65.96
C PRO A 722 -1.53 55.30 -64.50
N VAL A 723 -2.83 55.33 -64.18
CA VAL A 723 -3.35 54.95 -62.85
C VAL A 723 -3.14 53.45 -62.61
N LEU A 724 -3.46 52.61 -63.59
CA LEU A 724 -3.30 51.16 -63.52
C LEU A 724 -1.82 50.74 -63.49
N GLU A 725 -0.94 51.38 -64.25
CA GLU A 725 0.50 51.11 -64.21
C GLU A 725 1.12 51.39 -62.82
N ARG A 726 0.67 52.45 -62.14
CA ARG A 726 1.12 52.74 -60.76
C ARG A 726 0.59 51.73 -59.75
N LEU A 727 -0.65 51.25 -59.91
CA LEU A 727 -1.23 50.20 -59.08
C LEU A 727 -0.45 48.88 -59.22
N GLU A 728 -0.11 48.49 -60.45
CA GLU A 728 0.71 47.32 -60.72
C GLU A 728 2.11 47.44 -60.11
N HIS A 729 2.70 48.64 -60.14
CA HIS A 729 3.98 48.91 -59.49
C HIS A 729 3.92 48.75 -57.96
N ALA A 730 2.87 49.26 -57.30
CA ALA A 730 2.67 49.08 -55.87
C ALA A 730 2.47 47.60 -55.48
N ARG A 731 1.75 46.85 -56.31
CA ARG A 731 1.56 45.40 -56.16
C ARG A 731 2.89 44.64 -56.30
N ALA A 732 3.73 45.03 -57.26
CA ALA A 732 5.05 44.42 -57.46
C ALA A 732 6.03 44.67 -56.27
N LEU A 733 5.83 45.77 -55.53
CA LEU A 733 6.59 46.07 -54.30
C LEU A 733 6.07 45.32 -53.06
N GLY A 734 4.97 44.57 -53.18
CA GLY A 734 4.42 43.72 -52.11
C GLY A 734 3.51 44.46 -51.12
N TYR A 735 3.02 45.65 -51.46
CA TYR A 735 2.03 46.37 -50.65
C TYR A 735 0.59 45.94 -50.99
N SER A 736 -0.32 45.97 -50.00
CA SER A 736 -1.73 45.66 -50.25
C SER A 736 -2.40 46.74 -51.11
N VAL A 737 -2.95 46.35 -52.26
CA VAL A 737 -3.66 47.24 -53.21
C VAL A 737 -5.19 47.11 -53.05
N THR A 738 -5.65 46.37 -52.06
CA THR A 738 -7.07 46.03 -51.79
C THR A 738 -8.00 47.25 -51.76
N LEU A 739 -7.64 48.30 -51.02
CA LEU A 739 -8.41 49.55 -50.99
C LEU A 739 -8.48 50.21 -52.38
N LEU A 740 -7.37 50.24 -53.11
CA LEU A 740 -7.31 50.89 -54.43
C LEU A 740 -8.01 50.07 -55.52
N ASP A 741 -7.89 48.75 -55.50
CA ASP A 741 -8.65 47.85 -56.38
C ASP A 741 -10.15 48.09 -56.16
N ARG A 742 -10.59 48.27 -54.91
CA ARG A 742 -11.98 48.57 -54.60
C ARG A 742 -12.40 50.00 -55.00
N ALA A 743 -11.48 50.96 -54.95
CA ALA A 743 -11.70 52.31 -55.48
C ALA A 743 -11.86 52.31 -57.01
N VAL A 744 -11.07 51.50 -57.73
CA VAL A 744 -11.21 51.30 -59.18
C VAL A 744 -12.54 50.62 -59.51
N GLU A 745 -12.91 49.57 -58.79
CA GLU A 745 -14.21 48.92 -58.93
C GLU A 745 -15.36 49.91 -58.70
N ARG A 746 -15.26 50.75 -57.67
CA ARG A 746 -16.25 51.80 -57.41
C ARG A 746 -16.30 52.83 -58.54
N GLY A 747 -15.14 53.25 -59.05
CA GLY A 747 -15.04 54.15 -60.19
C GLY A 747 -15.74 53.59 -61.44
N LEU A 748 -15.54 52.31 -61.73
CA LEU A 748 -16.22 51.61 -62.84
C LEU A 748 -17.73 51.51 -62.62
N GLN A 749 -18.19 51.25 -61.38
CA GLN A 749 -19.62 51.26 -61.05
C GLN A 749 -20.24 52.65 -61.26
N VAL A 750 -19.56 53.72 -60.87
CA VAL A 750 -20.01 55.09 -61.10
C VAL A 750 -20.09 55.38 -62.60
N ILE A 751 -19.08 55.00 -63.39
CA ILE A 751 -19.11 55.13 -64.84
C ILE A 751 -20.28 54.34 -65.45
N GLN A 752 -20.48 53.09 -65.04
CA GLN A 752 -21.60 52.27 -65.51
C GLN A 752 -22.96 52.87 -65.15
N SER A 753 -23.11 53.42 -63.94
CA SER A 753 -24.34 54.10 -63.52
C SER A 753 -24.65 55.32 -64.39
N THR A 754 -23.61 56.03 -64.85
CA THR A 754 -23.78 57.18 -65.74
C THR A 754 -24.19 56.73 -67.14
N VAL A 755 -23.61 55.63 -67.65
CA VAL A 755 -24.05 54.98 -68.90
C VAL A 755 -25.51 54.58 -68.80
N ASP A 756 -25.91 53.93 -67.71
CA ASP A 756 -27.28 53.46 -67.49
C ASP A 756 -28.26 54.63 -67.36
N HIS A 757 -27.87 55.73 -66.69
CA HIS A 757 -28.68 56.94 -66.59
C HIS A 757 -28.90 57.62 -67.95
N VAL A 758 -27.85 57.71 -68.77
CA VAL A 758 -27.96 58.29 -70.12
C VAL A 758 -28.70 57.36 -71.09
N ALA A 759 -28.58 56.04 -70.90
CA ALA A 759 -29.34 55.04 -71.63
C ALA A 759 -30.82 54.99 -71.21
N ALA A 760 -31.14 55.39 -69.97
CA ALA A 760 -32.52 55.49 -69.47
C ALA A 760 -33.23 56.78 -69.91
N THR A 761 -32.50 57.89 -70.13
CA THR A 761 -33.09 59.17 -70.58
C THR A 761 -33.97 59.10 -71.84
N PRO A 762 -33.72 58.26 -72.88
CA PRO A 762 -34.64 58.13 -74.02
C PRO A 762 -36.01 57.54 -73.66
N ARG A 763 -36.13 56.75 -72.56
CA ARG A 763 -37.44 56.25 -72.09
C ARG A 763 -38.35 57.35 -71.56
N HIS A 764 -37.79 58.52 -71.22
CA HIS A 764 -38.51 59.62 -70.58
C HIS A 764 -38.77 60.81 -71.50
N LEU A 765 -38.22 60.84 -72.72
CA LEU A 765 -38.41 61.96 -73.66
C LEU A 765 -39.72 61.87 -74.45
N LEU A 766 -40.23 60.66 -74.72
CA LEU A 766 -41.56 60.38 -75.26
C LEU A 766 -42.07 59.07 -74.65
N SER A 767 -43.33 59.00 -74.20
CA SER A 767 -43.87 57.74 -73.68
C SER A 767 -43.85 56.65 -74.75
N SER A 768 -43.69 55.39 -74.33
CA SER A 768 -43.74 54.23 -75.24
C SER A 768 -45.02 54.21 -76.09
N GLU A 769 -46.12 54.72 -75.53
CA GLU A 769 -47.40 54.91 -76.21
C GLU A 769 -47.32 55.95 -77.34
N VAL A 770 -46.62 57.07 -77.12
CA VAL A 770 -46.45 58.12 -78.14
C VAL A 770 -45.53 57.64 -79.25
N MET A 771 -44.47 56.89 -78.92
CA MET A 771 -43.58 56.29 -79.92
C MET A 771 -44.28 55.23 -80.78
N THR A 772 -45.06 54.35 -80.17
CA THR A 772 -45.84 53.33 -80.90
C THR A 772 -46.95 53.95 -81.76
N LEU A 773 -47.52 55.08 -81.34
CA LEU A 773 -48.44 55.89 -82.16
C LEU A 773 -47.74 56.53 -83.36
N LEU A 774 -46.56 57.14 -83.15
CA LEU A 774 -45.77 57.75 -84.23
C LEU A 774 -45.32 56.72 -85.25
N GLU A 775 -44.94 55.53 -84.82
CA GLU A 775 -44.56 54.41 -85.70
C GLU A 775 -45.72 53.90 -86.55
N ARG A 776 -46.94 53.91 -86.00
CA ARG A 776 -48.16 53.53 -86.74
C ARG A 776 -48.63 54.59 -87.73
N GLN A 777 -48.50 55.87 -87.38
CA GLN A 777 -49.07 56.96 -88.18
C GLN A 777 -48.09 57.53 -89.20
N VAL A 778 -46.82 57.74 -88.83
CA VAL A 778 -45.81 58.38 -89.69
C VAL A 778 -44.43 57.74 -89.43
N PRO A 779 -44.12 56.61 -90.08
CA PRO A 779 -42.89 55.85 -89.81
C PRO A 779 -41.60 56.63 -90.13
N GLN A 780 -41.67 57.59 -91.06
CA GLN A 780 -40.53 58.43 -91.44
C GLN A 780 -40.15 59.44 -90.34
N THR A 781 -41.14 60.03 -89.66
CA THR A 781 -40.88 60.94 -88.52
C THR A 781 -40.53 60.15 -87.27
N ALA A 782 -41.09 58.96 -87.06
CA ALA A 782 -40.64 58.05 -86.02
C ALA A 782 -39.15 57.67 -86.20
N GLY A 783 -38.72 57.40 -87.44
CA GLY A 783 -37.31 57.17 -87.77
C GLY A 783 -36.40 58.37 -87.48
N ALA A 784 -36.83 59.59 -87.83
CA ALA A 784 -36.09 60.82 -87.54
C ALA A 784 -36.04 61.14 -86.03
N VAL A 785 -37.13 60.93 -85.30
CA VAL A 785 -37.22 61.12 -83.85
C VAL A 785 -36.37 60.09 -83.12
N ARG A 786 -36.34 58.82 -83.55
CA ARG A 786 -35.38 57.82 -83.04
C ARG A 786 -33.95 58.19 -83.39
N GLY A 787 -33.69 58.73 -84.57
CA GLY A 787 -32.38 59.23 -85.00
C GLY A 787 -31.89 60.39 -84.13
N LEU A 788 -32.75 61.36 -83.82
CA LEU A 788 -32.46 62.49 -82.92
C LEU A 788 -32.36 62.05 -81.46
N ALA A 789 -33.20 61.12 -81.01
CA ALA A 789 -33.10 60.55 -79.67
C ALA A 789 -31.76 59.81 -79.52
N ARG A 790 -31.39 58.97 -80.49
CA ARG A 790 -30.11 58.27 -80.54
C ARG A 790 -28.93 59.24 -80.60
N TRP A 791 -28.99 60.28 -81.43
CA TRP A 791 -27.95 61.31 -81.49
C TRP A 791 -27.85 62.12 -80.19
N SER A 792 -28.98 62.45 -79.55
CA SER A 792 -28.98 63.16 -78.26
C SER A 792 -28.48 62.29 -77.10
N VAL A 793 -28.72 60.98 -77.16
CA VAL A 793 -28.17 60.00 -76.20
C VAL A 793 -26.69 59.82 -76.43
N GLN A 794 -26.26 59.71 -77.69
CA GLN A 794 -24.84 59.64 -78.05
C GLN A 794 -24.09 60.89 -77.60
N GLN A 795 -24.59 62.09 -77.91
CA GLN A 795 -23.93 63.35 -77.51
C GLN A 795 -23.94 63.57 -75.99
N ARG A 796 -25.01 63.16 -75.29
CA ARG A 796 -25.03 63.19 -73.82
C ARG A 796 -24.12 62.14 -73.21
N LEU A 797 -24.01 60.95 -73.80
CA LEU A 797 -23.07 59.92 -73.38
C LEU A 797 -21.65 60.47 -73.56
N GLU A 798 -21.28 60.94 -74.75
CA GLU A 798 -19.95 61.52 -75.01
C GLU A 798 -19.59 62.63 -74.01
N HIS A 799 -20.51 63.54 -73.69
CA HIS A 799 -20.24 64.65 -72.77
C HIS A 799 -20.26 64.24 -71.29
N GLN A 800 -21.31 63.56 -70.83
CA GLN A 800 -21.47 63.20 -69.41
C GLN A 800 -20.57 62.04 -69.00
N LEU A 801 -20.33 61.06 -69.88
CA LEU A 801 -19.36 59.98 -69.65
C LEU A 801 -17.94 60.53 -69.67
N GLY A 802 -17.62 61.44 -70.60
CA GLY A 802 -16.31 62.09 -70.62
C GLY A 802 -16.02 62.87 -69.34
N GLU A 803 -17.02 63.61 -68.82
CA GLU A 803 -16.92 64.36 -67.57
C GLU A 803 -16.80 63.43 -66.35
N THR A 804 -17.63 62.37 -66.26
CA THR A 804 -17.59 61.44 -65.12
C THR A 804 -16.31 60.61 -65.10
N VAL A 805 -15.86 60.09 -66.25
CA VAL A 805 -14.58 59.39 -66.37
C VAL A 805 -13.42 60.32 -65.99
N GLY A 806 -13.44 61.57 -66.45
CA GLY A 806 -12.42 62.57 -66.09
C GLY A 806 -12.34 62.81 -64.57
N HIS A 807 -13.48 62.96 -63.90
CA HIS A 807 -13.51 63.13 -62.45
C HIS A 807 -13.10 61.87 -61.68
N VAL A 808 -13.51 60.68 -62.13
CA VAL A 808 -13.10 59.41 -61.52
C VAL A 808 -11.59 59.20 -61.65
N VAL A 809 -10.99 59.54 -62.80
CA VAL A 809 -9.53 59.47 -62.98
C VAL A 809 -8.82 60.39 -61.98
N ILE A 810 -9.29 61.64 -61.85
CA ILE A 810 -8.72 62.60 -60.89
C ILE A 810 -8.85 62.07 -59.46
N ASP A 811 -9.99 61.50 -59.08
CA ASP A 811 -10.19 60.93 -57.74
C ASP A 811 -9.22 59.77 -57.47
N LEU A 812 -9.07 58.86 -58.41
CA LEU A 812 -8.13 57.74 -58.32
C LEU A 812 -6.67 58.22 -58.27
N GLU A 813 -6.34 59.31 -58.96
CA GLU A 813 -5.01 59.92 -58.90
C GLU A 813 -4.70 60.47 -57.50
N HIS A 814 -5.64 61.20 -56.88
CA HIS A 814 -5.48 61.73 -55.53
C HIS A 814 -5.42 60.62 -54.46
N LEU A 815 -6.23 59.56 -54.62
CA LEU A 815 -6.17 58.39 -53.74
C LEU A 815 -4.81 57.69 -53.84
N LEU A 816 -4.27 57.56 -55.04
CA LEU A 816 -2.93 57.01 -55.26
C LEU A 816 -1.83 57.90 -54.66
N GLU A 817 -1.95 59.22 -54.72
CA GLU A 817 -0.98 60.11 -54.07
C GLU A 817 -0.97 59.97 -52.53
N ASP A 818 -2.14 59.88 -51.91
CA ASP A 818 -2.26 59.63 -50.46
C ASP A 818 -1.74 58.24 -50.10
N TYR A 819 -1.95 57.26 -50.98
CA TYR A 819 -1.44 55.90 -50.83
C TYR A 819 0.09 55.84 -50.92
N ASP A 820 0.71 56.52 -51.89
CA ASP A 820 2.17 56.61 -52.00
C ASP A 820 2.78 57.31 -50.78
N ARG A 821 2.13 58.36 -50.27
CA ARG A 821 2.53 59.02 -49.01
C ARG A 821 2.44 58.04 -47.83
N SER A 822 1.40 57.22 -47.76
CA SER A 822 1.24 56.21 -46.72
C SER A 822 2.36 55.16 -46.75
N ILE A 823 2.79 54.71 -47.94
CA ILE A 823 3.93 53.79 -48.11
C ILE A 823 5.22 54.40 -47.55
N THR A 824 5.49 55.68 -47.86
CA THR A 824 6.69 56.35 -47.35
C THR A 824 6.69 56.47 -45.83
N MET A 825 5.52 56.70 -45.21
CA MET A 825 5.35 56.77 -43.77
C MET A 825 5.46 55.39 -43.10
N LEU A 826 4.87 54.34 -43.69
CA LEU A 826 5.03 52.96 -43.20
C LEU A 826 6.49 52.52 -43.20
N ARG A 827 7.26 52.87 -44.23
CA ARG A 827 8.70 52.57 -44.26
C ARG A 827 9.45 53.26 -43.13
N ARG A 828 9.03 54.47 -42.75
CA ARG A 828 9.59 55.19 -41.60
C ARG A 828 9.20 54.53 -40.28
N LEU A 829 7.93 54.16 -40.10
CA LEU A 829 7.44 53.47 -38.89
C LEU A 829 8.07 52.09 -38.71
N ARG A 830 8.28 51.35 -39.79
CA ARG A 830 9.00 50.08 -39.77
C ARG A 830 10.41 50.24 -39.18
N ASN A 831 11.16 51.27 -39.60
CA ASN A 831 12.48 51.54 -39.04
C ASN A 831 12.42 51.88 -37.54
N VAL A 832 11.35 52.55 -37.08
CA VAL A 832 11.14 52.87 -35.65
C VAL A 832 10.80 51.62 -34.85
N LEU A 833 9.91 50.76 -35.36
CA LEU A 833 9.56 49.47 -34.74
C LEU A 833 10.79 48.57 -34.60
N GLU A 834 11.62 48.44 -35.65
CA GLU A 834 12.88 47.69 -35.60
C GLU A 834 13.87 48.28 -34.57
N GLN A 835 13.80 49.59 -34.28
CA GLN A 835 14.58 50.22 -33.22
C GLN A 835 14.01 49.97 -31.82
N LEU A 836 12.67 49.92 -31.67
CA LEU A 836 12.01 49.65 -30.39
C LEU A 836 12.27 48.22 -29.88
N VAL A 837 12.39 47.23 -30.76
CA VAL A 837 12.81 45.86 -30.37
C VAL A 837 14.18 45.89 -29.67
N ARG A 838 15.10 46.75 -30.14
CA ARG A 838 16.44 46.88 -29.54
C ARG A 838 16.42 47.57 -28.18
N LEU A 839 15.33 48.28 -27.86
CA LEU A 839 15.12 48.98 -26.60
C LEU A 839 14.29 48.18 -25.59
N GLY A 840 13.94 46.92 -25.91
CA GLY A 840 13.25 46.01 -24.98
C GLY A 840 11.73 45.97 -25.11
N ALA A 841 11.14 46.57 -26.15
CA ALA A 841 9.72 46.42 -26.43
C ALA A 841 9.34 44.95 -26.72
N PRO A 842 8.13 44.49 -26.33
CA PRO A 842 7.71 43.11 -26.50
C PRO A 842 7.83 42.67 -27.97
N PRO A 843 8.66 41.65 -28.28
CA PRO A 843 8.98 41.29 -29.66
C PRO A 843 7.75 40.77 -30.40
N GLU A 844 6.81 40.11 -29.72
CA GLU A 844 5.58 39.58 -30.31
C GLU A 844 4.66 40.69 -30.83
N GLU A 845 4.47 41.76 -30.06
CA GLU A 845 3.65 42.91 -30.47
C GLU A 845 4.32 43.69 -31.61
N VAL A 846 5.65 43.84 -31.56
CA VAL A 846 6.40 44.52 -32.61
C VAL A 846 6.43 43.70 -33.90
N GLU A 847 6.61 42.39 -33.84
CA GLU A 847 6.56 41.50 -35.01
C GLU A 847 5.16 41.50 -35.65
N ALA A 848 4.10 41.52 -34.85
CA ALA A 848 2.74 41.67 -35.35
C ALA A 848 2.54 43.00 -36.11
N LEU A 849 3.07 44.11 -35.59
CA LEU A 849 3.03 45.40 -36.28
C LEU A 849 3.92 45.46 -37.53
N LEU A 850 5.11 44.84 -37.50
CA LEU A 850 6.02 44.76 -38.65
C LEU A 850 5.42 43.95 -39.80
N ASN A 851 4.73 42.84 -39.50
CA ASN A 851 4.03 42.04 -40.51
C ASN A 851 2.89 42.84 -41.18
N ASN A 852 2.22 43.70 -40.41
CA ASN A 852 1.16 44.58 -40.90
C ASN A 852 1.68 45.84 -41.62
N CYS A 853 2.97 46.18 -41.56
CA CYS A 853 3.57 47.31 -42.30
C CYS A 853 3.62 47.10 -43.84
N THR A 854 3.11 45.99 -44.34
CA THR A 854 2.85 45.75 -45.78
C THR A 854 1.48 46.27 -46.23
N ARG A 855 0.63 46.72 -45.29
CA ARG A 855 -0.73 47.19 -45.53
C ARG A 855 -0.86 48.71 -45.30
N PRO A 856 -0.77 49.55 -46.35
CA PRO A 856 -0.96 51.00 -46.25
C PRO A 856 -2.30 51.41 -45.64
N GLU A 857 -3.36 50.64 -45.85
CA GLU A 857 -4.69 50.89 -45.28
C GLU A 857 -4.77 50.73 -43.75
N ALA A 858 -3.76 50.09 -43.12
CA ALA A 858 -3.65 49.94 -41.66
C ALA A 858 -2.71 51.00 -41.03
N LEU A 859 -2.19 51.95 -41.79
CA LEU A 859 -1.22 52.93 -41.29
C LEU A 859 -1.72 53.75 -40.08
N PRO A 860 -2.99 54.23 -40.01
CA PRO A 860 -3.48 54.94 -38.83
C PRO A 860 -3.45 54.09 -37.55
N SER A 861 -3.82 52.82 -37.65
CA SER A 861 -3.85 51.91 -36.50
C SER A 861 -2.43 51.48 -36.10
N ILE A 862 -1.53 51.27 -37.07
CA ILE A 862 -0.10 51.04 -36.82
C ILE A 862 0.54 52.27 -36.15
N ALA A 863 0.20 53.49 -36.59
CA ALA A 863 0.66 54.72 -35.97
C ALA A 863 0.18 54.84 -34.51
N GLN A 864 -1.07 54.51 -34.20
CA GLN A 864 -1.56 54.52 -32.82
C GLN A 864 -0.88 53.47 -31.93
N ALA A 865 -0.69 52.25 -32.44
CA ALA A 865 -0.03 51.18 -31.70
C ALA A 865 1.46 51.48 -31.46
N THR A 866 2.16 51.99 -32.49
CA THR A 866 3.56 52.43 -32.36
C THR A 866 3.70 53.56 -31.35
N ARG A 867 2.78 54.55 -31.32
CA ARG A 867 2.79 55.60 -30.30
C ARG A 867 2.70 55.03 -28.88
N LYS A 868 1.77 54.11 -28.65
CA LYS A 868 1.58 53.45 -27.35
C LYS A 868 2.84 52.71 -26.92
N LEU A 869 3.46 51.96 -27.83
CA LEU A 869 4.72 51.25 -27.56
C LEU A 869 5.88 52.20 -27.23
N ILE A 870 6.00 53.32 -27.95
CA ILE A 870 7.01 54.34 -27.63
C ILE A 870 6.74 54.96 -26.26
N GLN A 871 5.48 55.16 -25.89
CA GLN A 871 5.10 55.70 -24.59
C GLN A 871 5.44 54.75 -23.44
N VAL A 872 5.13 53.45 -23.58
CA VAL A 872 5.50 52.42 -22.59
C VAL A 872 7.02 52.34 -22.45
N ALA A 873 7.75 52.32 -23.57
CA ALA A 873 9.22 52.32 -23.54
C ALA A 873 9.81 53.57 -22.87
N LEU A 874 9.19 54.74 -23.07
CA LEU A 874 9.59 55.98 -22.38
C LEU A 874 9.32 55.89 -20.87
N ASP A 875 8.15 55.39 -20.46
CA ASP A 875 7.81 55.22 -19.04
C ASP A 875 8.78 54.25 -18.34
N ASP A 876 9.15 53.16 -19.01
CA ASP A 876 10.15 52.20 -18.52
C ASP A 876 11.55 52.82 -18.43
N ILE A 877 11.98 53.55 -19.46
CA ILE A 877 13.26 54.26 -19.45
C ILE A 877 13.30 55.32 -18.33
N TYR A 878 12.20 56.03 -18.08
CA TYR A 878 12.11 56.99 -16.98
C TYR A 878 12.16 56.31 -15.61
N LEU A 879 11.49 55.17 -15.46
CA LEU A 879 11.56 54.36 -14.24
C LEU A 879 12.99 53.81 -13.99
N GLU A 880 13.67 53.39 -15.05
CA GLU A 880 15.02 52.81 -14.98
C GLU A 880 16.10 53.89 -14.77
N ALA A 881 15.94 55.08 -15.36
CA ALA A 881 16.83 56.21 -15.15
C ALA A 881 16.79 56.71 -13.69
N ASP A 882 15.64 56.67 -13.02
CA ASP A 882 15.49 57.04 -11.59
C ASP A 882 16.20 56.06 -10.64
N GLN A 883 16.48 54.83 -11.08
CA GLN A 883 17.11 53.77 -10.27
C GLN A 883 18.63 53.66 -10.45
N ARG A 884 19.21 54.28 -11.49
CA ARG A 884 20.64 54.11 -11.87
C ARG A 884 21.53 55.29 -11.48
N ASP A 885 22.83 55.03 -11.40
CA ASP A 885 23.86 56.04 -11.12
C ASP A 885 23.98 57.07 -12.27
N ALA A 886 24.31 58.32 -11.93
CA ALA A 886 24.21 59.50 -12.81
C ALA A 886 24.92 59.42 -14.18
N GLY A 887 25.84 58.47 -14.39
CA GLY A 887 26.51 58.26 -15.69
C GLY A 887 25.72 57.39 -16.68
N GLU A 888 24.98 56.40 -16.18
CA GLU A 888 24.15 55.52 -17.01
C GLU A 888 22.79 56.15 -17.33
N ALA A 889 22.28 56.99 -16.41
CA ALA A 889 21.09 57.80 -16.63
C ALA A 889 21.23 58.76 -17.83
N VAL A 890 22.44 59.27 -18.12
CA VAL A 890 22.67 60.19 -19.26
C VAL A 890 22.53 59.48 -20.62
N ALA A 891 22.95 58.21 -20.72
CA ALA A 891 22.76 57.44 -21.95
C ALA A 891 21.27 57.10 -22.19
N LEU A 892 20.52 56.88 -21.11
CA LEU A 892 19.07 56.67 -21.15
C LEU A 892 18.31 57.97 -21.50
N GLU A 893 18.79 59.13 -21.01
CA GLU A 893 18.24 60.45 -21.34
C GLU A 893 18.35 60.78 -22.84
N ASP A 894 19.48 60.45 -23.48
CA ASP A 894 19.66 60.61 -24.93
C ASP A 894 18.70 59.72 -25.73
N THR A 895 18.46 58.49 -25.28
CA THR A 895 17.47 57.59 -25.91
C THR A 895 16.02 58.06 -25.70
N ALA A 896 15.68 58.55 -24.50
CA ALA A 896 14.37 59.11 -24.21
C ALA A 896 14.09 60.32 -25.10
N ARG A 897 15.07 61.22 -25.29
CA ARG A 897 14.92 62.39 -26.17
C ARG A 897 14.63 62.02 -27.62
N VAL A 898 15.25 60.95 -28.14
CA VAL A 898 14.98 60.46 -29.51
C VAL A 898 13.56 59.88 -29.60
N LEU A 899 13.11 59.12 -28.61
CA LEU A 899 11.75 58.58 -28.56
C LEU A 899 10.68 59.68 -28.43
N GLU A 900 10.94 60.73 -27.64
CA GLU A 900 10.08 61.91 -27.56
C GLU A 900 10.02 62.67 -28.90
N GLU A 901 11.15 62.84 -29.58
CA GLU A 901 11.17 63.46 -30.91
C GLU A 901 10.33 62.63 -31.90
N LEU A 902 10.40 61.30 -31.83
CA LEU A 902 9.59 60.41 -32.66
C LEU A 902 8.09 60.52 -32.35
N ILE A 903 7.68 60.62 -31.07
CA ILE A 903 6.28 60.90 -30.71
C ILE A 903 5.83 62.24 -31.29
N THR A 904 6.63 63.30 -31.14
CA THR A 904 6.24 64.62 -31.69
C THR A 904 6.11 64.61 -33.22
N GLN A 905 6.95 63.83 -33.91
CA GLN A 905 6.88 63.66 -35.36
C GLN A 905 5.66 62.84 -35.79
N LEU A 906 5.29 61.83 -35.00
CA LEU A 906 4.10 61.02 -35.22
C LEU A 906 2.82 61.84 -34.95
N ASP A 907 2.80 62.64 -33.90
CA ASP A 907 1.64 63.48 -33.55
C ASP A 907 1.47 64.62 -34.56
N ALA A 908 2.57 65.18 -35.07
CA ALA A 908 2.54 66.17 -36.16
C ALA A 908 1.98 65.60 -37.48
N SER A 909 2.01 64.27 -37.67
CA SER A 909 1.40 63.63 -38.83
C SER A 909 -0.13 63.54 -38.76
N GLY A 910 -0.72 63.77 -37.57
CA GLY A 910 -2.18 63.76 -37.36
C GLY A 910 -2.83 62.37 -37.47
N LEU A 911 -2.04 61.31 -37.54
CA LEU A 911 -2.50 59.92 -37.68
C LEU A 911 -2.75 59.22 -36.34
N ALA A 912 -2.06 59.66 -35.28
CA ALA A 912 -2.10 59.02 -33.98
C ALA A 912 -3.13 59.63 -33.00
N ASP A 913 -3.57 60.87 -33.24
CA ASP A 913 -4.58 61.58 -32.44
C ASP A 913 -5.86 61.85 -33.24
N GLY A 914 -6.83 60.95 -33.13
CA GLY A 914 -8.18 61.12 -33.66
C GLY A 914 -8.47 60.39 -34.98
N VAL A 915 -9.57 60.76 -35.64
CA VAL A 915 -10.00 60.17 -36.92
C VAL A 915 -9.06 60.64 -38.02
N PRO A 916 -8.38 59.73 -38.73
CA PRO A 916 -7.38 60.10 -39.72
C PRO A 916 -8.03 60.84 -40.89
N ARG A 917 -7.38 61.90 -41.38
CA ARG A 917 -7.89 62.78 -42.46
C ARG A 917 -7.13 62.51 -43.75
N GLY A 918 -7.84 62.50 -44.89
CA GLY A 918 -7.28 62.25 -46.22
C GLY A 918 -8.29 61.54 -47.12
N MET A 919 -8.16 61.69 -48.44
CA MET A 919 -9.15 61.14 -49.38
C MET A 919 -9.21 59.61 -49.29
N LEU A 920 -8.06 59.00 -49.03
CA LEU A 920 -7.90 57.55 -48.87
C LEU A 920 -8.66 57.00 -47.65
N TRP A 921 -8.58 57.69 -46.51
CA TRP A 921 -9.22 57.26 -45.26
C TRP A 921 -10.70 57.62 -45.20
N GLU A 922 -11.08 58.71 -45.88
CA GLU A 922 -12.49 59.01 -46.07
C GLU A 922 -13.16 57.97 -46.97
N PHE A 923 -12.50 57.55 -48.06
CA PHE A 923 -12.96 56.46 -48.93
C PHE A 923 -13.01 55.12 -48.18
N GLN A 924 -12.01 54.79 -47.36
CA GLN A 924 -12.01 53.56 -46.54
C GLN A 924 -13.24 53.48 -45.62
N ARG A 925 -13.68 54.62 -45.08
CA ARG A 925 -14.79 54.71 -44.13
C ARG A 925 -16.18 54.64 -44.77
N ASP A 926 -16.38 55.34 -45.89
CA ASP A 926 -17.71 55.47 -46.49
C ASP A 926 -17.86 54.75 -47.85
N GLY A 927 -16.76 54.31 -48.45
CA GLY A 927 -16.72 53.64 -49.75
C GLY A 927 -17.10 54.53 -50.93
N LEU A 928 -17.17 55.85 -50.73
CA LEU A 928 -17.58 56.82 -51.76
C LEU A 928 -16.36 57.57 -52.30
N LEU A 929 -16.26 57.66 -53.61
CA LEU A 929 -15.26 58.50 -54.27
C LEU A 929 -15.57 60.00 -54.00
N PRO A 930 -14.55 60.88 -53.94
CA PRO A 930 -14.74 62.31 -53.70
C PRO A 930 -15.76 62.97 -54.64
N TYR A 931 -15.70 62.69 -55.94
CA TYR A 931 -16.67 63.14 -56.92
C TYR A 931 -18.08 62.68 -56.56
N GLU A 932 -18.26 61.41 -56.22
CA GLU A 932 -19.57 60.87 -55.83
C GLU A 932 -20.11 61.53 -54.55
N ARG A 933 -19.23 61.85 -53.61
CA ARG A 933 -19.57 62.48 -52.34
C ARG A 933 -20.01 63.94 -52.51
N GLU A 934 -19.35 64.69 -53.40
CA GLU A 934 -19.54 66.13 -53.53
C GLU A 934 -20.49 66.54 -54.67
N SER A 935 -20.48 65.83 -55.80
CA SER A 935 -21.18 66.24 -57.03
C SER A 935 -22.47 65.46 -57.30
N VAL A 936 -22.55 64.19 -56.88
CA VAL A 936 -23.70 63.32 -57.16
C VAL A 936 -24.75 63.44 -56.04
N PRO A 937 -26.01 63.80 -56.32
CA PRO A 937 -27.07 63.85 -55.32
C PRO A 937 -27.32 62.48 -54.67
N ALA A 938 -27.59 62.44 -53.36
CA ALA A 938 -27.74 61.20 -52.59
C ALA A 938 -28.80 60.21 -53.15
N SER A 939 -29.81 60.70 -53.89
CA SER A 939 -30.83 59.86 -54.53
C SER A 939 -30.39 59.17 -55.81
N GLN A 940 -29.26 59.58 -56.40
CA GLN A 940 -28.70 59.04 -57.65
C GLN A 940 -27.43 58.22 -57.41
N ARG A 941 -26.95 58.14 -56.16
CA ARG A 941 -25.77 57.34 -55.80
C ARG A 941 -26.11 55.86 -55.84
N THR A 942 -25.19 55.05 -56.34
CA THR A 942 -25.27 53.60 -56.19
C THR A 942 -25.09 53.25 -54.71
N PRO A 943 -25.89 52.36 -54.11
CA PRO A 943 -25.66 51.97 -52.73
C PRO A 943 -24.27 51.36 -52.57
N VAL A 944 -23.58 51.69 -51.48
CA VAL A 944 -22.32 51.06 -51.11
C VAL A 944 -22.65 49.76 -50.38
N GLU A 945 -22.09 48.65 -50.86
CA GLU A 945 -22.27 47.34 -50.22
C GLU A 945 -21.60 47.34 -48.85
N THR A 946 -22.27 46.86 -47.81
CA THR A 946 -21.70 46.81 -46.46
C THR A 946 -20.52 45.86 -46.35
N GLU A 947 -20.50 44.82 -47.18
CA GLU A 947 -19.39 43.86 -47.29
C GLU A 947 -18.12 44.51 -47.84
N MET A 948 -18.26 45.47 -48.75
CA MET A 948 -17.15 46.27 -49.28
C MET A 948 -16.43 47.04 -48.18
N VAL A 949 -17.19 47.73 -47.33
CA VAL A 949 -16.62 48.53 -46.23
C VAL A 949 -15.95 47.61 -45.21
N ALA A 950 -16.56 46.47 -44.89
CA ALA A 950 -15.96 45.47 -44.01
C ALA A 950 -14.63 44.89 -44.54
N THR A 951 -14.48 44.74 -45.87
CA THR A 951 -13.21 44.30 -46.46
C THR A 951 -12.13 45.38 -46.50
N MET A 952 -12.51 46.66 -46.43
CA MET A 952 -11.59 47.80 -46.43
C MET A 952 -11.13 48.18 -45.00
N GLU A 953 -11.93 47.90 -43.98
CA GLU A 953 -11.57 48.09 -42.57
C GLU A 953 -10.77 46.89 -42.05
N SER A 954 -9.44 46.92 -42.16
CA SER A 954 -8.60 45.90 -41.54
C SER A 954 -8.41 46.19 -40.04
N SER A 955 -9.14 45.48 -39.17
CA SER A 955 -8.80 45.43 -37.74
C SER A 955 -7.40 44.81 -37.59
N LEU A 956 -6.52 45.44 -36.80
CA LEU A 956 -5.17 44.92 -36.52
C LEU A 956 -5.15 43.61 -35.72
N ALA A 957 -6.32 43.05 -35.41
CA ALA A 957 -6.49 41.77 -34.75
C ALA A 957 -7.78 41.13 -35.27
N GLY A 958 -7.70 39.89 -35.75
CA GLY A 958 -8.83 38.97 -35.59
C GLY A 958 -9.06 38.79 -34.08
N GLU A 959 -10.30 38.50 -33.67
CA GLU A 959 -10.69 38.34 -32.26
C GLU A 959 -9.71 37.42 -31.50
N VAL A 960 -8.79 38.03 -30.76
CA VAL A 960 -8.11 37.42 -29.63
C VAL A 960 -8.98 37.78 -28.42
N PRO A 961 -9.47 36.82 -27.62
CA PRO A 961 -10.26 37.12 -26.44
C PRO A 961 -9.33 37.69 -25.37
N VAL A 962 -9.06 38.99 -25.45
CA VAL A 962 -8.53 39.74 -24.32
C VAL A 962 -9.74 40.26 -23.56
N SER A 963 -10.19 39.45 -22.61
CA SER A 963 -10.98 39.93 -21.49
C SER A 963 -10.14 40.95 -20.71
N LEU A 964 -10.37 42.24 -20.98
CA LEU A 964 -10.22 43.40 -20.09
C LEU A 964 -10.52 44.67 -20.89
N ASP A 965 -11.81 44.88 -21.18
CA ASP A 965 -12.48 46.20 -21.19
C ASP A 965 -13.93 45.98 -21.61
N ALA A 966 -14.82 45.96 -20.62
CA ALA A 966 -16.26 46.02 -20.88
C ALA A 966 -16.61 47.46 -21.30
N THR A 967 -16.80 47.71 -22.59
CA THR A 967 -17.56 48.87 -23.04
C THR A 967 -19.03 48.72 -22.66
N PRO A 968 -19.69 49.79 -22.18
CA PRO A 968 -20.97 49.69 -21.48
C PRO A 968 -22.10 49.43 -22.46
N GLU A 969 -22.80 48.31 -22.32
CA GLU A 969 -24.12 48.15 -22.94
C GLU A 969 -25.18 48.88 -22.12
N HIS A 970 -26.01 49.63 -22.83
CA HIS A 970 -27.08 50.46 -22.30
C HIS A 970 -28.08 49.66 -21.47
N SER A 971 -28.16 49.97 -20.17
CA SER A 971 -29.21 49.47 -19.29
C SER A 971 -30.54 50.18 -19.54
N SER A 972 -31.56 49.39 -19.91
CA SER A 972 -32.95 49.82 -19.83
C SER A 972 -33.37 49.88 -18.36
N SER A 973 -33.53 51.09 -17.82
CA SER A 973 -34.08 51.35 -16.49
C SER A 973 -35.56 50.99 -16.43
N ASN A 974 -35.96 50.15 -15.46
CA ASN A 974 -37.34 50.08 -14.96
C ASN A 974 -37.45 50.76 -13.59
N GLU A 975 -38.61 51.35 -13.34
CA GLU A 975 -38.91 52.49 -12.45
C GLU A 975 -38.76 52.29 -10.92
N ASP A 976 -38.15 51.23 -10.41
CA ASP A 976 -38.12 50.99 -8.95
C ASP A 976 -36.72 50.75 -8.36
N GLY A 977 -35.67 51.37 -8.91
CA GLY A 977 -34.47 51.84 -8.16
C GLY A 977 -33.80 50.92 -7.11
N TRP A 978 -33.85 49.59 -7.26
CA TRP A 978 -33.18 48.63 -6.40
C TRP A 978 -32.58 47.49 -7.23
N GLU A 979 -31.27 47.27 -7.11
CA GLU A 979 -30.58 46.09 -7.64
C GLU A 979 -30.66 44.94 -6.64
N SER A 980 -31.07 43.75 -7.12
CA SER A 980 -31.09 42.52 -6.33
C SER A 980 -29.71 41.87 -6.36
N MET A 981 -29.06 41.77 -5.19
CA MET A 981 -27.82 40.99 -5.04
C MET A 981 -28.08 39.49 -5.29
N PRO A 982 -27.27 38.80 -6.12
CA PRO A 982 -27.32 37.35 -6.22
C PRO A 982 -26.64 36.67 -5.01
N VAL A 983 -27.15 35.48 -4.67
CA VAL A 983 -26.75 34.67 -3.51
C VAL A 983 -25.39 33.98 -3.77
N PRO A 984 -24.51 33.83 -2.76
CA PRO A 984 -23.21 33.17 -2.93
C PRO A 984 -23.38 31.67 -3.20
N VAL A 985 -22.70 31.18 -4.23
CA VAL A 985 -22.50 29.74 -4.46
C VAL A 985 -20.99 29.50 -4.39
N ASP A 986 -20.58 28.68 -3.41
CA ASP A 986 -19.24 28.12 -3.32
C ASP A 986 -19.11 27.03 -4.39
N ASP A 987 -18.20 27.24 -5.34
CA ASP A 987 -17.52 26.14 -6.02
C ASP A 987 -16.06 26.56 -6.28
N ALA A 988 -15.16 25.82 -5.64
CA ALA A 988 -13.73 25.89 -5.86
C ALA A 988 -13.41 25.28 -7.22
N VAL A 989 -12.81 26.08 -8.10
CA VAL A 989 -12.04 25.58 -9.24
C VAL A 989 -10.73 26.35 -9.28
N GLU A 990 -9.66 25.59 -9.04
CA GLU A 990 -8.27 25.97 -9.13
C GLU A 990 -7.94 26.33 -10.59
N SER A 991 -7.26 27.47 -10.77
CA SER A 991 -6.80 27.93 -12.08
C SER A 991 -5.55 27.17 -12.51
N GLU A 992 -5.67 26.49 -13.66
CA GLU A 992 -4.56 25.96 -14.43
C GLU A 992 -3.71 27.12 -15.00
N ALA A 993 -2.47 27.23 -14.56
CA ALA A 993 -1.44 28.03 -15.21
C ALA A 993 -0.62 27.11 -16.12
N THR A 994 -0.85 27.19 -17.43
CA THR A 994 -0.04 26.52 -18.45
C THR A 994 1.22 27.36 -18.70
N THR A 995 2.38 26.86 -18.25
CA THR A 995 3.69 27.38 -18.68
C THR A 995 4.23 26.44 -19.76
N GLN A 996 4.29 26.90 -21.00
CA GLN A 996 5.09 26.29 -22.05
C GLN A 996 6.47 26.94 -22.05
N VAL A 997 7.52 26.18 -21.70
CA VAL A 997 8.91 26.52 -22.03
C VAL A 997 9.28 25.79 -23.31
N HIS A 998 9.67 26.57 -24.31
CA HIS A 998 10.22 26.14 -25.58
C HIS A 998 11.52 25.35 -25.40
N ALA A 999 11.62 24.26 -26.16
CA ALA A 999 12.85 23.52 -26.41
C ALA A 999 13.70 24.21 -27.49
N GLU A 1000 14.96 24.49 -27.19
CA GLU A 1000 16.02 24.67 -28.19
C GLU A 1000 16.91 23.41 -28.27
N PRO A 1001 17.50 23.08 -29.44
CA PRO A 1001 18.21 21.83 -29.68
C PRO A 1001 19.73 22.01 -29.65
N ILE A 1002 20.46 21.31 -28.78
CA ILE A 1002 21.91 21.07 -28.97
C ILE A 1002 22.33 19.71 -28.35
N PRO A 1003 23.53 19.17 -28.63
CA PRO A 1003 23.81 18.17 -29.65
C PRO A 1003 24.15 16.79 -29.05
N VAL A 1004 24.22 15.79 -29.93
CA VAL A 1004 24.70 14.43 -29.64
C VAL A 1004 26.15 14.46 -29.14
N VAL A 1005 26.39 14.00 -27.90
CA VAL A 1005 27.71 13.56 -27.43
C VAL A 1005 27.61 12.15 -26.85
N SER A 1006 28.49 11.31 -27.37
CA SER A 1006 28.67 9.89 -27.11
C SER A 1006 29.09 9.57 -25.68
N MET A 1007 28.64 8.39 -25.23
CA MET A 1007 29.04 7.71 -24.00
C MET A 1007 30.57 7.60 -23.86
N ASP A 1008 31.10 7.94 -22.69
CA ASP A 1008 32.18 7.23 -21.98
C ASP A 1008 32.16 7.69 -20.51
N GLY A 1009 32.37 6.74 -19.58
CA GLY A 1009 31.92 6.85 -18.19
C GLY A 1009 32.78 7.71 -17.25
N GLU A 1010 32.11 8.52 -16.42
CA GLU A 1010 32.65 9.15 -15.20
C GLU A 1010 31.52 9.75 -14.31
N GLY A 1011 30.47 8.97 -14.00
CA GLY A 1011 29.30 9.43 -13.22
C GLY A 1011 29.48 9.57 -11.69
N SER A 1012 30.72 9.55 -11.17
CA SER A 1012 30.99 9.65 -9.73
C SER A 1012 31.36 11.05 -9.27
N ASP A 1013 31.89 11.90 -10.16
CA ASP A 1013 32.44 13.20 -9.78
C ASP A 1013 31.40 14.34 -9.85
N GLU A 1014 30.34 14.17 -10.64
CA GLU A 1014 29.25 15.16 -10.75
C GLU A 1014 28.41 15.24 -9.47
N ARG A 1015 28.20 14.11 -8.78
CA ARG A 1015 27.50 14.11 -7.47
C ARG A 1015 28.33 14.81 -6.38
N ALA A 1016 29.65 14.63 -6.39
CA ALA A 1016 30.54 15.28 -5.44
C ALA A 1016 30.63 16.80 -5.70
N ALA A 1017 30.58 17.23 -6.96
CA ALA A 1017 30.52 18.64 -7.32
C ALA A 1017 29.19 19.30 -6.88
N LEU A 1018 28.06 18.60 -7.06
CA LEU A 1018 26.75 19.08 -6.63
C LEU A 1018 26.60 19.14 -5.10
N GLU A 1019 27.16 18.18 -4.35
CA GLU A 1019 27.22 18.26 -2.88
C GLU A 1019 28.10 19.41 -2.39
N ALA A 1020 29.20 19.71 -3.09
CA ALA A 1020 30.06 20.83 -2.77
C ALA A 1020 29.41 22.20 -3.05
N GLU A 1021 28.64 22.31 -4.13
CA GLU A 1021 27.85 23.50 -4.44
C GLU A 1021 26.67 23.69 -3.46
N LEU A 1022 26.01 22.61 -3.04
CA LEU A 1022 24.98 22.67 -2.00
C LEU A 1022 25.56 23.09 -0.64
N ALA A 1023 26.73 22.59 -0.27
CA ALA A 1023 27.42 23.03 0.95
C ALA A 1023 27.84 24.51 0.88
N GLN A 1024 28.19 25.02 -0.30
CA GLN A 1024 28.45 26.46 -0.50
C GLN A 1024 27.16 27.29 -0.42
N LEU A 1025 26.05 26.79 -0.96
CA LEU A 1025 24.75 27.45 -0.87
C LEU A 1025 24.24 27.50 0.57
N ASP A 1026 24.38 26.42 1.34
CA ASP A 1026 24.04 26.38 2.77
C ASP A 1026 24.92 27.33 3.60
N ALA A 1027 26.23 27.38 3.34
CA ALA A 1027 27.13 28.33 3.98
C ALA A 1027 26.77 29.79 3.61
N SER A 1028 26.30 30.05 2.39
CA SER A 1028 25.85 31.37 1.95
C SER A 1028 24.52 31.79 2.59
N TRP A 1029 23.66 30.82 2.94
CA TRP A 1029 22.41 31.04 3.66
C TRP A 1029 22.63 31.33 5.15
N GLU A 1030 23.63 30.72 5.79
CA GLU A 1030 23.98 31.04 7.19
C GLU A 1030 24.47 32.49 7.37
N HIS A 1031 25.05 33.09 6.32
CA HIS A 1031 25.52 34.48 6.35
C HIS A 1031 24.43 35.54 6.08
N ARG A 1032 23.18 35.15 5.77
CA ARG A 1032 22.05 36.06 5.53
C ARG A 1032 20.94 35.93 6.58
N LYS A 1033 21.28 35.73 7.86
CA LYS A 1033 20.32 35.88 8.96
C LYS A 1033 20.30 37.34 9.45
N GLU A 1034 19.11 37.94 9.48
CA GLU A 1034 18.84 39.25 10.09
C GLU A 1034 19.24 39.29 11.57
N PRO A 1035 19.67 40.45 12.11
CA PRO A 1035 20.12 40.54 13.50
C PRO A 1035 18.95 40.33 14.48
N VAL A 1036 19.03 39.28 15.27
CA VAL A 1036 18.11 38.99 16.38
C VAL A 1036 18.29 40.05 17.48
N VAL A 1037 17.21 40.71 17.87
CA VAL A 1037 17.17 41.62 19.02
C VAL A 1037 17.32 40.81 20.30
N GLU A 1038 18.49 40.86 20.93
CA GLU A 1038 18.71 40.31 22.27
C GLU A 1038 17.92 41.13 23.31
N VAL A 1039 16.85 40.56 23.86
CA VAL A 1039 16.25 41.04 25.11
C VAL A 1039 17.18 40.66 26.26
N LYS A 1040 17.97 41.62 26.75
CA LYS A 1040 18.81 41.44 27.94
C LYS A 1040 17.93 41.31 29.18
N VAL A 1041 17.94 40.13 29.81
CA VAL A 1041 17.38 39.91 31.15
C VAL A 1041 18.22 40.69 32.16
N ASP A 1042 17.55 41.49 33.00
CA ASP A 1042 18.17 42.39 33.96
C ASP A 1042 18.97 41.59 35.04
N PRO A 1043 20.30 41.79 35.18
CA PRO A 1043 21.15 41.03 36.10
C PRO A 1043 20.75 41.18 37.58
N ALA A 1044 19.95 42.19 37.92
CA ALA A 1044 19.38 42.35 39.25
C ALA A 1044 18.36 41.26 39.61
N LEU A 1045 17.65 40.71 38.62
CA LEU A 1045 16.57 39.74 38.82
C LEU A 1045 17.13 38.33 39.05
N ALA A 1046 18.15 37.95 38.26
CA ALA A 1046 18.89 36.70 38.45
C ALA A 1046 19.65 36.64 39.79
N ALA A 1047 20.15 37.78 40.28
CA ALA A 1047 20.80 37.88 41.58
C ALA A 1047 19.80 37.78 42.77
N LEU A 1048 18.53 38.10 42.54
CA LEU A 1048 17.45 37.98 43.53
C LEU A 1048 16.94 36.54 43.63
N GLU A 1049 16.78 35.86 42.50
CA GLU A 1049 16.39 34.44 42.44
C GLU A 1049 17.43 33.53 43.09
N ALA A 1050 18.73 33.78 42.85
CA ALA A 1050 19.82 33.06 43.50
C ALA A 1050 19.93 33.34 45.01
N ARG A 1051 19.41 34.48 45.49
CA ARG A 1051 19.34 34.82 46.92
C ARG A 1051 18.12 34.23 47.62
N LEU A 1052 17.04 33.98 46.89
CA LEU A 1052 15.81 33.38 47.41
C LEU A 1052 15.86 31.85 47.40
N SER A 1053 16.69 31.22 46.57
CA SER A 1053 16.83 29.76 46.50
C SER A 1053 17.53 29.10 47.70
N GLY A 1054 17.95 29.88 48.70
CA GLY A 1054 18.65 29.40 49.90
C GLY A 1054 17.93 29.67 51.22
N LEU A 1055 16.67 30.10 51.20
CA LEU A 1055 15.85 30.26 52.40
C LEU A 1055 14.86 29.09 52.48
N ASP A 1056 15.16 28.11 53.32
CA ASP A 1056 14.21 27.07 53.73
C ASP A 1056 13.04 27.73 54.50
N LEU A 1057 11.82 27.60 53.97
CA LEU A 1057 10.56 27.80 54.69
C LEU A 1057 9.89 26.46 54.94
#